data_AF-A0A377A5B3-F1
#
_entry.id   AF-A0A377A5B3-F1
#
_cell.length_a   1.000
_cell.length_b   1.000
_cell.length_c   1.000
_cell.angle_alpha   90.00
_cell.angle_beta   90.00
_cell.angle_gamma   90.00
#
_symmetry.space_group_name_H-M   'P 1'
#
loop_
_entity.id
_entity.type
_entity.pdbx_description
1 polymer ?
#
loop_
_entity_poly.entity_id
_entity_poly.type
_entity_poly.pdbx_seq_one_letter_code
_entity_poly.pdbx_strand_id
1 'polypeptide(L)'
;MKKLRVAACMLMLALAGCDNNDNAPTAVKKDAPSEVTKAASSENASSAKLSVPERQKLAQQSAGKVLTLLDLSEVQLDGAATLVLTFSIPLDPDQDFSRVIHVVDKKSGKVDGAWELSDNLKELRLRHLEPKRDLIVTIGKEVKALNNATFSKDYEKTITTRDIQPSVGFASRGSLLPGKVVEGLPVMALNVNNVDVNFFRVKPESLPAFISQWEYRNSLANWQSDKLLQMADLVYTGRFDLNPARNTREKLLLPLGDIKPLQQAGVYLAMMNQAGRYDYSNPATLFTLSDIGVSAHRYHNRLDIFTQSLENGAAQQGIEVSLLNEKGQTLTQATSDAQGHVQLENDKNAALLLARKDGQTTLLDLKLPALDLAEFNIAGAPGYSKQFFMFGPRDLYRPGETVILNGLLRDADGKALPNQPIKLDVIKPDGQVLRSVVSQPENGLYHFTWPLDSNAATGMWHIRANTGDNQYRMWDFHVEDFMPERMALNLTGEKTPLTPKDEVKFSVVGYYLYGAPANGNTLQGQLFLRPLREAVSALPGFEFGDIAAENLSRTLDEVQLTLDDKGRGEVSTESQWKETHSPLQVIFQGSLLESGGRPVTRRAEQAIWPADALPGIRPQFASKSVYDYRTDSTVKQPIVDEGSNAAFDIVYSERKA
;
A
#
# COMPACT_ATOMS: atom_id res chain seq x y z
N MET A 1 75.62 -33.64 -2.70
CA MET A 1 75.70 -33.81 -1.23
C MET A 1 74.28 -33.97 -0.70
N LYS A 2 73.90 -35.20 -0.36
CA LYS A 2 73.41 -35.66 0.96
C LYS A 2 72.06 -35.07 1.40
N LYS A 3 71.02 -35.82 1.76
CA LYS A 3 70.77 -37.28 1.82
C LYS A 3 69.31 -37.45 2.35
N LEU A 4 68.59 -38.45 1.82
CA LEU A 4 67.64 -39.37 2.52
C LEU A 4 66.28 -38.78 3.00
N ARG A 5 65.13 -39.47 2.95
CA ARG A 5 64.73 -40.91 2.95
C ARG A 5 63.28 -41.01 2.38
N VAL A 6 62.92 -41.91 1.44
CA VAL A 6 62.48 -43.34 1.60
C VAL A 6 61.08 -43.43 2.25
N ALA A 7 60.04 -44.17 1.83
CA ALA A 7 59.77 -45.29 0.89
C ALA A 7 58.22 -45.37 0.67
N ALA A 8 57.70 -45.76 -0.52
CA ALA A 8 57.20 -47.10 -0.95
C ALA A 8 55.87 -47.53 -0.26
N CYS A 9 54.84 -48.15 -0.87
CA CYS A 9 54.64 -49.12 -1.98
C CYS A 9 53.18 -48.98 -2.50
N MET A 10 52.88 -49.02 -3.82
CA MET A 10 52.60 -50.17 -4.70
C MET A 10 51.40 -51.09 -4.35
N LEU A 11 50.39 -51.15 -5.24
CA LEU A 11 49.80 -52.31 -5.97
C LEU A 11 48.62 -51.79 -6.85
N MET A 12 48.51 -51.85 -8.19
CA MET A 12 48.45 -52.96 -9.19
C MET A 12 47.36 -54.01 -8.83
N LEU A 13 46.40 -54.47 -9.64
CA LEU A 13 46.12 -54.66 -11.08
C LEU A 13 44.56 -54.79 -11.26
N ALA A 14 43.92 -54.24 -12.29
CA ALA A 14 43.60 -54.80 -13.62
C ALA A 14 42.46 -55.84 -13.71
N LEU A 15 41.41 -55.56 -14.50
CA LEU A 15 40.96 -56.27 -15.72
C LEU A 15 39.44 -56.22 -15.99
N ALA A 16 39.17 -55.82 -17.23
CA ALA A 16 38.04 -56.03 -18.13
C ALA A 16 36.93 -57.04 -17.79
N GLY A 17 35.71 -56.64 -18.17
CA GLY A 17 34.61 -57.53 -18.54
C GLY A 17 33.60 -56.77 -19.39
N CYS A 18 33.67 -56.91 -20.72
CA CYS A 18 32.55 -56.62 -21.60
C CYS A 18 31.57 -57.80 -21.52
N ASP A 19 30.28 -57.54 -21.36
CA ASP A 19 29.26 -58.36 -22.02
C ASP A 19 28.00 -57.53 -22.30
N ASN A 20 27.36 -57.87 -23.41
CA ASN A 20 26.32 -57.13 -24.11
C ASN A 20 25.00 -57.93 -23.99
N ASN A 21 23.86 -57.28 -23.69
CA ASN A 21 22.56 -57.56 -24.35
C ASN A 21 21.35 -56.79 -23.77
N ASP A 22 20.61 -56.21 -24.71
CA ASP A 22 19.15 -56.14 -24.88
C ASP A 22 18.22 -55.31 -23.96
N ASN A 23 17.77 -54.19 -24.54
CA ASN A 23 16.41 -53.65 -24.65
C ASN A 23 15.31 -54.07 -23.63
N ALA A 24 14.94 -53.12 -22.77
CA ALA A 24 13.58 -52.94 -22.24
C ALA A 24 13.36 -51.47 -21.80
N PRO A 25 12.13 -50.92 -21.91
CA PRO A 25 11.86 -49.48 -21.78
C PRO A 25 12.01 -49.00 -20.33
N THR A 26 12.71 -47.88 -20.16
CA THR A 26 12.88 -47.21 -18.86
C THR A 26 11.55 -46.69 -18.33
N ALA A 27 10.99 -47.43 -17.38
CA ALA A 27 9.97 -46.94 -16.47
C ALA A 27 10.54 -45.81 -15.60
N VAL A 28 9.86 -44.66 -15.60
CA VAL A 28 10.15 -43.53 -14.72
C VAL A 28 9.96 -44.00 -13.27
N LYS A 29 11.04 -43.95 -12.48
CA LYS A 29 11.00 -44.21 -11.04
C LYS A 29 10.14 -43.15 -10.36
N LYS A 30 9.14 -43.58 -9.60
CA LYS A 30 8.50 -42.76 -8.55
C LYS A 30 9.50 -42.65 -7.40
N ASP A 31 10.05 -41.47 -7.20
CA ASP A 31 10.82 -41.16 -5.99
C ASP A 31 9.88 -40.94 -4.79
N ALA A 32 10.41 -41.22 -3.60
CA ALA A 32 9.73 -41.09 -2.31
C ALA A 32 9.49 -39.61 -1.95
N PRO A 33 8.50 -39.31 -1.08
CA PRO A 33 8.15 -37.92 -0.72
C PRO A 33 9.31 -37.21 -0.01
N SER A 34 9.55 -35.95 -0.40
CA SER A 34 10.53 -35.07 0.26
C SER A 34 9.82 -34.23 1.33
N GLU A 35 10.32 -34.25 2.57
CA GLU A 35 9.74 -33.50 3.69
C GLU A 35 9.90 -31.98 3.53
N VAL A 36 8.80 -31.25 3.74
CA VAL A 36 8.74 -29.79 3.69
C VAL A 36 9.17 -29.20 5.03
N THR A 37 10.15 -28.29 5.01
CA THR A 37 10.61 -27.56 6.19
C THR A 37 9.71 -26.35 6.47
N LYS A 38 9.35 -26.14 7.74
CA LYS A 38 8.66 -24.92 8.17
C LYS A 38 9.61 -23.73 8.02
N ALA A 39 9.15 -22.65 7.40
CA ALA A 39 9.80 -21.35 7.54
C ALA A 39 9.87 -21.01 9.03
N ALA A 40 10.89 -20.25 9.46
CA ALA A 40 11.02 -19.80 10.84
C ALA A 40 9.79 -18.99 11.27
N SER A 41 8.78 -19.69 11.76
CA SER A 41 7.75 -19.13 12.61
C SER A 41 8.45 -18.75 13.90
N SER A 42 8.27 -17.51 14.33
CA SER A 42 8.54 -17.11 15.71
C SER A 42 8.04 -18.21 16.63
N GLU A 43 8.97 -18.92 17.27
CA GLU A 43 8.63 -19.96 18.23
C GLU A 43 7.62 -19.39 19.22
N ASN A 44 6.58 -20.18 19.47
CA ASN A 44 5.58 -19.94 20.49
C ASN A 44 6.25 -19.68 21.84
N ALA A 45 6.47 -18.41 22.14
CA ALA A 45 6.89 -17.95 23.45
C ALA A 45 6.23 -16.61 23.71
N SER A 46 5.01 -16.66 24.27
CA SER A 46 4.52 -15.67 25.23
C SER A 46 3.06 -15.98 25.59
N SER A 47 2.86 -16.85 26.57
CA SER A 47 1.95 -16.42 27.64
C SER A 47 2.80 -15.51 28.51
N ALA A 48 2.86 -14.22 28.16
CA ALA A 48 3.39 -13.20 29.05
C ALA A 48 2.41 -13.13 30.22
N LYS A 49 2.61 -14.01 31.21
CA LYS A 49 1.82 -14.01 32.44
C LYS A 49 2.09 -12.68 33.12
N LEU A 50 1.13 -11.77 33.01
CA LEU A 50 1.10 -10.51 33.77
C LEU A 50 1.59 -10.76 35.18
N SER A 51 2.54 -9.94 35.62
CA SER A 51 3.12 -10.01 36.95
C SER A 51 2.05 -9.78 38.02
N VAL A 52 2.28 -10.29 39.22
CA VAL A 52 1.35 -10.13 40.35
C VAL A 52 0.96 -8.65 40.58
N PRO A 53 1.89 -7.67 40.52
CA PRO A 53 1.52 -6.25 40.63
C PRO A 53 0.60 -5.75 39.51
N GLU A 54 0.80 -6.20 38.27
CA GLU A 54 -0.05 -5.81 37.13
C GLU A 54 -1.46 -6.37 37.27
N ARG A 55 -1.59 -7.61 37.72
CA ARG A 55 -2.89 -8.21 38.03
C ARG A 55 -3.61 -7.44 39.13
N GLN A 56 -2.91 -7.05 40.20
CA GLN A 56 -3.49 -6.25 41.28
C GLN A 56 -3.96 -4.88 40.80
N LYS A 57 -3.20 -4.22 39.93
CA LYS A 57 -3.59 -2.95 39.30
C LYS A 57 -4.87 -3.10 38.46
N LEU A 58 -4.96 -4.15 37.64
CA LEU A 58 -6.14 -4.43 36.83
C LEU A 58 -7.37 -4.80 37.69
N ALA A 59 -7.17 -5.55 38.77
CA ALA A 59 -8.22 -5.85 39.74
C ALA A 59 -8.76 -4.56 40.39
N GLN A 60 -7.87 -3.65 40.79
CA GLN A 60 -8.27 -2.35 41.35
C GLN A 60 -9.03 -1.47 40.34
N GLN A 61 -8.58 -1.43 39.08
CA GLN A 61 -9.23 -0.66 38.01
C GLN A 61 -10.61 -1.22 37.61
N SER A 62 -10.83 -2.51 37.86
CA SER A 62 -12.10 -3.18 37.59
C SER A 62 -12.99 -3.31 38.82
N ALA A 63 -12.59 -2.80 39.98
CA ALA A 63 -13.37 -2.86 41.21
C ALA A 63 -14.76 -2.22 41.04
N GLY A 64 -15.79 -2.88 41.57
CA GLY A 64 -17.19 -2.44 41.49
C GLY A 64 -17.87 -2.64 40.13
N LYS A 65 -17.17 -3.13 39.11
CA LYS A 65 -17.75 -3.46 37.80
C LYS A 65 -18.26 -4.90 37.77
N VAL A 66 -19.40 -5.10 37.10
CA VAL A 66 -20.05 -6.41 36.94
C VAL A 66 -19.43 -7.18 35.77
N LEU A 67 -19.25 -8.49 35.94
CA LEU A 67 -18.83 -9.38 34.87
C LEU A 67 -19.97 -9.58 33.86
N THR A 68 -19.71 -9.32 32.59
CA THR A 68 -20.67 -9.50 31.50
C THR A 68 -19.96 -10.12 30.30
N LEU A 69 -20.59 -11.10 29.66
CA LEU A 69 -20.17 -11.60 28.35
C LEU A 69 -20.66 -10.59 27.31
N LEU A 70 -19.72 -9.84 26.74
CA LEU A 70 -20.01 -8.81 25.74
C LEU A 70 -20.22 -9.42 24.36
N ASP A 71 -19.39 -10.40 23.99
CA ASP A 71 -19.43 -11.02 22.68
C ASP A 71 -19.03 -12.50 22.73
N LEU A 72 -19.54 -13.27 21.77
CA LEU A 72 -19.09 -14.62 21.44
C LEU A 72 -19.10 -14.75 19.92
N SER A 73 -17.91 -14.81 19.34
CA SER A 73 -17.73 -14.80 17.90
C SER A 73 -16.60 -15.72 17.46
N GLU A 74 -16.62 -16.07 16.18
CA GLU A 74 -15.49 -16.74 15.53
C GLU A 74 -14.65 -15.69 14.81
N VAL A 75 -13.35 -15.69 15.03
CA VAL A 75 -12.39 -14.81 14.34
C VAL A 75 -11.25 -15.64 13.75
N GLN A 76 -10.56 -15.11 12.74
CA GLN A 76 -9.34 -15.71 12.22
C GLN A 76 -8.15 -15.17 13.02
N LEU A 77 -7.51 -16.02 13.83
CA LEU A 77 -6.36 -15.65 14.65
C LEU A 77 -5.16 -16.53 14.27
N ASP A 78 -4.07 -15.90 13.84
CA ASP A 78 -2.83 -16.57 13.39
C ASP A 78 -3.09 -17.65 12.33
N GLY A 79 -4.00 -17.37 11.40
CA GLY A 79 -4.39 -18.31 10.36
C GLY A 79 -5.34 -19.42 10.80
N ALA A 80 -5.73 -19.50 12.07
CA ALA A 80 -6.68 -20.48 12.59
C ALA A 80 -8.06 -19.88 12.92
N ALA A 81 -9.13 -20.61 12.60
CA ALA A 81 -10.46 -20.27 13.10
C ALA A 81 -10.49 -20.44 14.62
N THR A 82 -10.86 -19.37 15.33
CA THR A 82 -10.75 -19.28 16.79
C THR A 82 -12.05 -18.76 17.38
N LEU A 83 -12.59 -19.49 18.36
CA LEU A 83 -13.72 -19.04 19.16
C LEU A 83 -13.20 -18.02 20.18
N VAL A 84 -13.81 -16.84 20.24
CA VAL A 84 -13.44 -15.80 21.19
C VAL A 84 -14.65 -15.41 22.02
N LEU A 85 -14.49 -15.48 23.35
CA LEU A 85 -15.44 -14.95 24.32
C LEU A 85 -14.87 -13.66 24.89
N THR A 86 -15.56 -12.54 24.67
CA THR A 86 -15.12 -11.22 25.13
C THR A 86 -15.89 -10.81 26.36
N PHE A 87 -15.18 -10.45 27.43
CA PHE A 87 -15.74 -10.11 28.73
C PHE A 87 -15.55 -8.62 29.04
N SER A 88 -16.46 -8.06 29.83
CA SER A 88 -16.45 -6.64 30.24
C SER A 88 -15.24 -6.27 31.10
N ILE A 89 -14.69 -7.23 31.85
CA ILE A 89 -13.61 -7.04 32.82
C ILE A 89 -12.61 -8.20 32.81
N PRO A 90 -11.35 -7.98 33.21
CA PRO A 90 -10.31 -9.01 33.29
C PRO A 90 -10.74 -10.26 34.08
N LEU A 91 -10.52 -11.43 33.49
CA LEU A 91 -10.73 -12.74 34.12
C LEU A 91 -9.56 -13.13 35.03
N ASP A 92 -9.85 -13.99 36.01
CA ASP A 92 -8.83 -14.60 36.84
C ASP A 92 -8.09 -15.71 36.06
N PRO A 93 -6.79 -15.58 35.76
CA PRO A 93 -6.04 -16.60 35.03
C PRO A 93 -5.78 -17.87 35.84
N ASP A 94 -5.98 -17.87 37.16
CA ASP A 94 -5.67 -19.01 38.02
C ASP A 94 -6.83 -20.04 38.08
N GLN A 95 -7.97 -19.75 37.43
CA GLN A 95 -9.10 -20.65 37.34
C GLN A 95 -8.95 -21.68 36.19
N ASP A 96 -9.53 -22.88 36.37
CA ASP A 96 -9.59 -23.90 35.32
C ASP A 96 -10.81 -23.66 34.42
N PHE A 97 -10.60 -22.92 33.33
CA PHE A 97 -11.65 -22.59 32.36
C PHE A 97 -12.36 -23.81 31.76
N SER A 98 -11.72 -24.98 31.70
CA SER A 98 -12.32 -26.19 31.13
C SER A 98 -13.47 -26.77 31.97
N ARG A 99 -13.51 -26.43 33.27
CA ARG A 99 -14.57 -26.85 34.21
C ARG A 99 -15.78 -25.93 34.21
N VAL A 100 -15.58 -24.67 33.83
CA VAL A 100 -16.58 -23.61 33.97
C VAL A 100 -17.09 -23.12 32.62
N ILE A 101 -16.38 -23.40 31.53
CA ILE A 101 -16.82 -23.12 30.17
C ILE A 101 -16.66 -24.36 29.31
N HIS A 102 -17.78 -24.87 28.81
CA HIS A 102 -17.85 -26.08 27.99
C HIS A 102 -18.19 -25.75 26.55
N VAL A 103 -17.48 -26.38 25.61
CA VAL A 103 -17.79 -26.30 24.17
C VAL A 103 -18.08 -27.71 23.68
N VAL A 104 -19.29 -27.91 23.17
CA VAL A 104 -19.78 -29.21 22.71
C VAL A 104 -20.31 -29.06 21.29
N ASP A 105 -19.75 -29.83 20.37
CA ASP A 105 -20.30 -30.00 19.04
C ASP A 105 -21.55 -30.91 19.09
N LYS A 106 -22.62 -30.52 18.41
CA LYS A 106 -23.90 -31.26 18.42
C LYS A 106 -23.81 -32.70 17.93
N LYS A 107 -22.77 -33.06 17.17
CA LYS A 107 -22.60 -34.39 16.55
C LYS A 107 -21.40 -35.14 17.11
N SER A 108 -20.24 -34.50 17.22
CA SER A 108 -18.99 -35.15 17.66
C SER A 108 -18.74 -35.04 19.17
N GLY A 109 -19.57 -34.31 19.91
CA GLY A 109 -19.45 -34.17 21.36
C GLY A 109 -18.43 -33.10 21.76
N LYS A 110 -17.75 -33.29 22.89
CA LYS A 110 -16.84 -32.29 23.46
C LYS A 110 -15.75 -31.89 22.45
N VAL A 111 -15.54 -30.59 22.29
CA VAL A 111 -14.46 -30.05 21.44
C VAL A 111 -13.13 -30.11 22.21
N ASP A 112 -12.10 -30.65 21.57
CA ASP A 112 -10.75 -30.67 22.11
C ASP A 112 -10.06 -29.31 21.98
N GLY A 113 -9.17 -28.99 22.92
CA GLY A 113 -8.40 -27.75 22.94
C GLY A 113 -8.38 -27.10 24.32
N ALA A 114 -7.28 -26.43 24.64
CA ALA A 114 -7.16 -25.65 25.87
C ALA A 114 -7.63 -24.21 25.62
N TRP A 115 -8.25 -23.62 26.63
CA TRP A 115 -8.54 -22.19 26.62
C TRP A 115 -7.25 -21.38 26.76
N GLU A 116 -7.09 -20.37 25.92
CA GLU A 116 -6.03 -19.38 25.96
C GLU A 116 -6.63 -18.04 26.38
N LEU A 117 -6.13 -17.48 27.47
CA LEU A 117 -6.54 -16.15 27.93
C LEU A 117 -5.62 -15.10 27.31
N SER A 118 -6.20 -14.04 26.75
CA SER A 118 -5.45 -12.94 26.14
C SER A 118 -4.63 -12.14 27.15
N ASP A 119 -3.66 -11.38 26.67
CA ASP A 119 -2.80 -10.52 27.52
C ASP A 119 -3.59 -9.45 28.29
N ASN A 120 -4.73 -9.00 27.74
CA ASN A 120 -5.63 -8.05 28.40
C ASN A 120 -6.60 -8.72 29.40
N LEU A 121 -6.53 -10.06 29.53
CA LEU A 121 -7.36 -10.94 30.35
C LEU A 121 -8.87 -10.84 30.09
N LYS A 122 -9.31 -10.16 29.03
CA LYS A 122 -10.71 -9.93 28.71
C LYS A 122 -11.23 -10.79 27.56
N GLU A 123 -10.35 -11.55 26.91
CA GLU A 123 -10.73 -12.44 25.81
C GLU A 123 -10.25 -13.85 26.12
N LEU A 124 -11.18 -14.80 26.07
CA LEU A 124 -10.87 -16.22 26.21
C LEU A 124 -11.02 -16.89 24.84
N ARG A 125 -9.99 -17.63 24.43
CA ARG A 125 -9.79 -18.10 23.06
C ARG A 125 -9.69 -19.61 23.00
N LEU A 126 -10.37 -20.23 22.03
CA LEU A 126 -10.23 -21.66 21.71
C LEU A 126 -9.93 -21.80 20.22
N ARG A 127 -8.69 -22.14 19.88
CA ARG A 127 -8.16 -22.17 18.51
C ARG A 127 -8.47 -23.49 17.78
N HIS A 128 -8.20 -23.50 16.47
CA HIS A 128 -8.27 -24.67 15.58
C HIS A 128 -9.68 -25.27 15.41
N LEU A 129 -10.71 -24.42 15.43
CA LEU A 129 -12.09 -24.87 15.25
C LEU A 129 -12.27 -25.62 13.94
N GLU A 130 -13.09 -26.66 13.99
CA GLU A 130 -13.54 -27.38 12.80
C GLU A 130 -14.53 -26.53 12.00
N PRO A 131 -14.40 -26.48 10.65
CA PRO A 131 -15.32 -25.71 9.81
C PRO A 131 -16.70 -26.37 9.72
N LYS A 132 -17.75 -25.55 9.52
CA LYS A 132 -19.14 -25.97 9.30
C LYS A 132 -19.70 -26.89 10.41
N ARG A 133 -19.44 -26.52 11.66
CA ARG A 133 -19.85 -27.25 12.87
C ARG A 133 -20.81 -26.42 13.71
N ASP A 134 -21.81 -27.07 14.30
CA ASP A 134 -22.71 -26.43 15.25
C ASP A 134 -22.21 -26.68 16.67
N LEU A 135 -21.74 -25.62 17.31
CA LEU A 135 -21.20 -25.65 18.66
C LEU A 135 -22.20 -25.06 19.66
N ILE A 136 -22.32 -25.73 20.80
CA ILE A 136 -23.01 -25.25 22.01
C ILE A 136 -21.92 -24.83 23.00
N VAL A 137 -21.95 -23.56 23.41
CA VAL A 137 -21.02 -23.00 24.39
C VAL A 137 -21.80 -22.70 25.66
N THR A 138 -21.48 -23.44 26.72
CA THR A 138 -22.08 -23.27 28.06
C THR A 138 -21.08 -22.54 28.95
N ILE A 139 -21.43 -21.34 29.39
CA ILE A 139 -20.66 -20.50 30.32
C ILE A 139 -21.30 -20.62 31.70
N GLY A 140 -20.62 -21.27 32.63
CA GLY A 140 -21.08 -21.47 34.00
C GLY A 140 -21.10 -20.18 34.81
N LYS A 141 -22.00 -20.10 35.78
CA LYS A 141 -22.15 -18.93 36.66
C LYS A 141 -20.91 -18.64 37.49
N GLU A 142 -20.11 -19.68 37.76
CA GLU A 142 -18.94 -19.66 38.63
C GLU A 142 -17.65 -19.14 37.98
N VAL A 143 -17.69 -18.71 36.70
CA VAL A 143 -16.56 -18.01 36.07
C VAL A 143 -16.20 -16.78 36.89
N LYS A 144 -14.91 -16.63 37.23
CA LYS A 144 -14.41 -15.57 38.11
C LYS A 144 -13.66 -14.49 37.35
N ALA A 145 -13.96 -13.24 37.66
CA ALA A 145 -13.16 -12.09 37.28
C ALA A 145 -12.06 -11.79 38.32
N LEU A 146 -11.06 -11.01 37.91
CA LEU A 146 -9.93 -10.61 38.75
C LEU A 146 -10.34 -9.76 39.97
N ASN A 147 -11.50 -9.11 39.90
CA ASN A 147 -12.14 -8.37 41.01
C ASN A 147 -13.09 -9.24 41.85
N ASN A 148 -13.05 -10.57 41.69
CA ASN A 148 -13.95 -11.56 42.29
C ASN A 148 -15.42 -11.50 41.85
N ALA A 149 -15.78 -10.74 40.81
CA ALA A 149 -17.12 -10.79 40.24
C ALA A 149 -17.36 -12.14 39.53
N THR A 150 -18.61 -12.61 39.58
CA THR A 150 -19.08 -13.82 38.89
C THR A 150 -20.37 -13.52 38.13
N PHE A 151 -20.82 -14.43 37.28
CA PHE A 151 -22.12 -14.32 36.63
C PHE A 151 -23.28 -14.64 37.60
N SER A 152 -24.46 -14.10 37.32
CA SER A 152 -25.66 -14.38 38.13
C SER A 152 -26.34 -15.72 37.79
N LYS A 153 -26.08 -16.26 36.59
CA LYS A 153 -26.64 -17.51 36.07
C LYS A 153 -25.75 -18.09 34.98
N ASP A 154 -25.99 -19.34 34.62
CA ASP A 154 -25.34 -19.97 33.48
C ASP A 154 -25.88 -19.38 32.17
N TYR A 155 -25.04 -19.32 31.15
CA TYR A 155 -25.41 -18.90 29.81
C TYR A 155 -25.14 -20.03 28.83
N GLU A 156 -26.12 -20.30 27.96
CA GLU A 156 -25.95 -21.20 26.83
C GLU A 156 -26.02 -20.39 25.54
N LYS A 157 -25.00 -20.53 24.69
CA LYS A 157 -24.90 -19.88 23.40
C LYS A 157 -24.68 -20.93 22.32
N THR A 158 -25.16 -20.64 21.12
CA THR A 158 -24.92 -21.50 19.96
C THR A 158 -24.22 -20.70 18.88
N ILE A 159 -23.26 -21.32 18.21
CA ILE A 159 -22.53 -20.74 17.09
C ILE A 159 -22.30 -21.81 16.04
N THR A 160 -22.56 -21.47 14.78
CA THR A 160 -22.18 -22.30 13.64
C THR A 160 -20.86 -21.78 13.10
N THR A 161 -19.83 -22.61 13.05
CA THR A 161 -18.53 -22.22 12.52
C THR A 161 -18.59 -22.02 11.00
N ARG A 162 -17.75 -21.12 10.48
CA ARG A 162 -17.70 -20.80 9.06
C ARG A 162 -17.36 -22.03 8.22
N ASP A 163 -17.87 -22.06 6.99
CA ASP A 163 -17.59 -23.13 6.02
C ASP A 163 -16.27 -22.84 5.29
N ILE A 164 -15.16 -23.05 6.01
CA ILE A 164 -13.82 -22.83 5.46
C ILE A 164 -13.37 -24.07 4.70
N GLN A 165 -13.26 -23.93 3.38
CA GLN A 165 -12.82 -25.02 2.51
C GLN A 165 -11.29 -25.22 2.61
N PRO A 166 -10.80 -26.47 2.52
CA PRO A 166 -9.38 -26.73 2.37
C PRO A 166 -8.83 -26.03 1.13
N SER A 167 -7.69 -25.36 1.28
CA SER A 167 -7.10 -24.55 0.21
C SER A 167 -5.58 -24.69 0.18
N VAL A 168 -5.03 -24.59 -1.03
CA VAL A 168 -3.59 -24.56 -1.27
C VAL A 168 -3.28 -23.62 -2.44
N GLY A 169 -2.17 -22.89 -2.35
CA GLY A 169 -1.73 -22.01 -3.43
C GLY A 169 -0.35 -21.43 -3.16
N PHE A 170 0.30 -20.90 -4.18
CA PHE A 170 1.53 -20.15 -4.00
C PHE A 170 1.26 -18.83 -3.24
N ALA A 171 2.21 -18.41 -2.39
CA ALA A 171 2.06 -17.18 -1.62
C ALA A 171 2.10 -15.90 -2.48
N SER A 172 2.74 -15.96 -3.66
CA SER A 172 2.77 -14.90 -4.66
C SER A 172 2.70 -15.48 -6.08
N ARG A 173 2.30 -14.65 -7.06
CA ARG A 173 2.33 -15.00 -8.50
C ARG A 173 3.72 -14.82 -9.13
N GLY A 174 4.63 -14.14 -8.45
CA GLY A 174 5.98 -13.87 -8.91
C GLY A 174 6.96 -13.80 -7.74
N SER A 175 8.16 -14.36 -7.89
CA SER A 175 9.24 -14.26 -6.91
C SER A 175 10.61 -14.26 -7.58
N LEU A 176 11.43 -13.24 -7.34
CA LEU A 176 12.85 -13.29 -7.67
C LEU A 176 13.55 -14.07 -6.55
N LEU A 177 14.09 -15.25 -6.86
CA LEU A 177 14.80 -16.08 -5.90
C LEU A 177 16.31 -15.96 -6.15
N PRO A 178 17.11 -15.52 -5.16
CA PRO A 178 18.56 -15.48 -5.29
C PRO A 178 19.11 -16.88 -5.59
N GLY A 179 19.95 -17.00 -6.63
CA GLY A 179 20.35 -18.30 -7.19
C GLY A 179 21.07 -19.28 -6.25
N LYS A 180 21.64 -18.81 -5.12
CA LYS A 180 22.36 -19.66 -4.14
C LYS A 180 21.60 -19.89 -2.83
N VAL A 181 20.52 -19.13 -2.58
CA VAL A 181 19.79 -19.15 -1.30
C VAL A 181 18.33 -19.52 -1.59
N VAL A 182 18.11 -20.73 -2.08
CA VAL A 182 16.74 -21.23 -2.26
C VAL A 182 16.27 -21.75 -0.90
N GLU A 183 15.58 -20.89 -0.14
CA GLU A 183 14.84 -21.33 1.06
C GLU A 183 13.63 -22.22 0.69
N GLY A 184 13.31 -22.29 -0.61
CA GLY A 184 12.18 -23.04 -1.15
C GLY A 184 11.13 -22.11 -1.75
N LEU A 185 10.12 -22.69 -2.37
CA LEU A 185 9.02 -21.92 -2.97
C LEU A 185 7.89 -21.75 -1.94
N PRO A 186 7.52 -20.52 -1.55
CA PRO A 186 6.49 -20.32 -0.53
C PRO A 186 5.09 -20.69 -1.00
N VAL A 187 4.41 -21.51 -0.20
CA VAL A 187 3.01 -21.92 -0.40
C VAL A 187 2.18 -21.64 0.84
N MET A 188 0.93 -21.24 0.63
CA MET A 188 -0.08 -21.16 1.68
C MET A 188 -0.91 -22.43 1.65
N ALA A 189 -1.01 -23.11 2.79
CA ALA A 189 -1.77 -24.35 2.91
C ALA A 189 -2.73 -24.28 4.09
N LEU A 190 -3.94 -24.79 3.90
CA LEU A 190 -4.96 -24.93 4.93
C LEU A 190 -5.66 -26.28 4.74
N ASN A 191 -5.51 -27.20 5.69
CA ASN A 191 -6.16 -28.52 5.66
C ASN A 191 -5.85 -29.35 4.39
N VAL A 192 -4.71 -29.09 3.75
CA VAL A 192 -4.22 -29.85 2.59
C VAL A 192 -2.89 -30.48 2.96
N ASN A 193 -2.83 -31.81 2.97
CA ASN A 193 -1.65 -32.56 3.41
C ASN A 193 -0.60 -32.73 2.32
N ASN A 194 -0.97 -32.63 1.04
CA ASN A 194 -0.05 -32.84 -0.06
C ASN A 194 -0.47 -32.01 -1.28
N VAL A 195 0.50 -31.63 -2.10
CA VAL A 195 0.27 -30.92 -3.38
C VAL A 195 1.16 -31.49 -4.47
N ASP A 196 0.59 -31.72 -5.65
CA ASP A 196 1.33 -32.12 -6.84
C ASP A 196 1.75 -30.86 -7.61
N VAL A 197 3.04 -30.69 -7.89
CA VAL A 197 3.59 -29.50 -8.56
C VAL A 197 4.41 -29.90 -9.78
N ASN A 198 4.10 -29.27 -10.90
CA ASN A 198 4.87 -29.35 -12.14
C ASN A 198 5.74 -28.10 -12.27
N PHE A 199 7.03 -28.30 -12.54
CA PHE A 199 7.97 -27.22 -12.81
C PHE A 199 8.36 -27.22 -14.28
N PHE A 200 8.21 -26.07 -14.91
CA PHE A 200 8.58 -25.83 -16.29
C PHE A 200 9.71 -24.81 -16.35
N ARG A 201 10.68 -25.01 -17.22
CA ARG A 201 11.70 -24.01 -17.55
C ARG A 201 11.29 -23.31 -18.83
N VAL A 202 11.19 -21.98 -18.79
CA VAL A 202 10.84 -21.19 -19.98
C VAL A 202 12.00 -21.24 -20.96
N LYS A 203 11.68 -21.47 -22.24
CA LYS A 203 12.67 -21.53 -23.31
C LYS A 203 13.31 -20.15 -23.51
N PRO A 204 14.65 -20.01 -23.51
CA PRO A 204 15.31 -18.70 -23.63
C PRO A 204 14.87 -17.88 -24.84
N GLU A 205 14.61 -18.52 -25.97
CA GLU A 205 14.15 -17.90 -27.21
C GLU A 205 12.69 -17.42 -27.17
N SER A 206 11.87 -18.03 -26.31
CA SER A 206 10.46 -17.67 -26.13
C SER A 206 10.21 -16.78 -24.92
N LEU A 207 11.23 -16.55 -24.09
CA LEU A 207 11.12 -15.84 -22.83
C LEU A 207 10.48 -14.44 -22.97
N PRO A 208 10.89 -13.57 -23.91
CA PRO A 208 10.25 -12.26 -24.06
C PRO A 208 8.74 -12.34 -24.33
N ALA A 209 8.33 -13.28 -25.19
CA ALA A 209 6.91 -13.50 -25.53
C ALA A 209 6.14 -14.14 -24.37
N PHE A 210 6.76 -15.08 -23.65
CA PHE A 210 6.19 -15.73 -22.47
C PHE A 210 5.88 -14.70 -21.37
N ILE A 211 6.84 -13.82 -21.07
CA ILE A 211 6.71 -12.83 -19.99
C ILE A 211 5.68 -11.76 -20.34
N SER A 212 5.71 -11.23 -21.57
CA SER A 212 4.64 -10.36 -22.08
C SER A 212 3.27 -11.01 -21.89
N GLN A 213 3.14 -12.30 -22.21
CA GLN A 213 1.88 -13.00 -22.08
C GLN A 213 1.50 -13.32 -20.63
N TRP A 214 2.47 -13.43 -19.71
CA TRP A 214 2.27 -13.65 -18.28
C TRP A 214 1.82 -12.38 -17.55
N GLU A 215 2.56 -11.27 -17.70
CA GLU A 215 2.34 -10.01 -16.96
C GLU A 215 0.98 -9.37 -17.24
N TYR A 216 0.48 -9.48 -18.48
CA TYR A 216 -0.79 -8.85 -18.85
C TYR A 216 -2.02 -9.77 -18.68
N ARG A 217 -1.93 -10.86 -17.88
CA ARG A 217 -3.04 -11.80 -17.64
C ARG A 217 -3.47 -11.85 -16.18
N ASN A 218 -4.70 -11.42 -15.91
CA ASN A 218 -5.26 -11.30 -14.56
C ASN A 218 -5.79 -12.62 -13.96
N SER A 219 -5.78 -13.73 -14.70
CA SER A 219 -6.16 -15.06 -14.21
C SER A 219 -5.83 -16.11 -15.27
N LEU A 220 -5.04 -17.14 -14.91
CA LEU A 220 -4.82 -18.29 -15.80
C LEU A 220 -6.08 -19.14 -15.83
N ALA A 221 -7.01 -18.80 -16.72
CA ALA A 221 -8.11 -19.69 -17.05
C ALA A 221 -7.55 -20.98 -17.70
N ASN A 222 -8.05 -22.14 -17.29
CA ASN A 222 -7.57 -23.49 -17.65
C ASN A 222 -7.33 -23.74 -19.16
N TRP A 223 -8.01 -23.01 -20.05
CA TRP A 223 -7.89 -23.18 -21.50
C TRP A 223 -6.72 -22.40 -22.14
N GLN A 224 -6.06 -21.50 -21.40
CA GLN A 224 -4.97 -20.65 -21.90
C GLN A 224 -3.57 -21.16 -21.50
N SER A 225 -3.51 -22.16 -20.62
CA SER A 225 -2.28 -22.79 -20.15
C SER A 225 -1.52 -23.48 -21.29
N ASP A 226 -2.20 -24.09 -22.26
CA ASP A 226 -1.54 -24.89 -23.30
C ASP A 226 -0.60 -24.06 -24.20
N LYS A 227 -0.96 -22.82 -24.55
CA LYS A 227 -0.09 -21.94 -25.36
C LYS A 227 1.12 -21.43 -24.59
N LEU A 228 0.96 -21.12 -23.30
CA LEU A 228 2.07 -20.70 -22.45
C LEU A 228 3.03 -21.86 -22.21
N LEU A 229 2.50 -23.06 -21.97
CA LEU A 229 3.29 -24.26 -21.73
C LEU A 229 4.05 -24.72 -22.99
N GLN A 230 3.62 -24.39 -24.21
CA GLN A 230 4.41 -24.66 -25.43
C GLN A 230 5.75 -23.89 -25.46
N MET A 231 5.81 -22.74 -24.78
CA MET A 231 7.00 -21.89 -24.66
C MET A 231 7.92 -22.30 -23.49
N ALA A 232 7.61 -23.38 -22.79
CA ALA A 232 8.39 -23.90 -21.69
C ALA A 232 8.55 -25.43 -21.80
N ASP A 233 9.58 -25.98 -21.17
CA ASP A 233 9.79 -27.42 -21.12
C ASP A 233 9.57 -27.92 -19.68
N LEU A 234 8.82 -29.00 -19.51
CA LEU A 234 8.64 -29.64 -18.21
C LEU A 234 9.99 -30.20 -17.74
N VAL A 235 10.49 -29.74 -16.59
CA VAL A 235 11.79 -30.16 -16.05
C VAL A 235 11.66 -31.07 -14.83
N TYR A 236 10.57 -30.97 -14.08
CA TYR A 236 10.32 -31.81 -12.91
C TYR A 236 8.82 -31.87 -12.59
N THR A 237 8.36 -33.00 -12.07
CA THR A 237 7.03 -33.16 -11.49
C THR A 237 7.20 -33.92 -10.17
N GLY A 238 6.56 -33.44 -9.11
CA GLY A 238 6.72 -34.02 -7.79
C GLY A 238 5.52 -33.77 -6.91
N ARG A 239 5.30 -34.70 -5.96
CA ARG A 239 4.36 -34.54 -4.87
C ARG A 239 5.10 -34.06 -3.63
N PHE A 240 4.61 -33.00 -3.01
CA PHE A 240 5.16 -32.44 -1.79
C PHE A 240 4.20 -32.66 -0.64
N ASP A 241 4.69 -33.22 0.46
CA ASP A 241 3.92 -33.40 1.69
C ASP A 241 4.01 -32.11 2.54
N LEU A 242 2.86 -31.50 2.81
CA LEU A 242 2.74 -30.19 3.46
C LEU A 242 2.53 -30.31 4.98
N ASN A 243 1.71 -31.28 5.41
CA ASN A 243 1.35 -31.50 6.82
C ASN A 243 1.12 -30.22 7.66
N PRO A 244 0.27 -29.28 7.22
CA PRO A 244 0.00 -28.06 7.97
C PRO A 244 -0.68 -28.39 9.31
N ALA A 245 -0.53 -27.52 10.31
CA ALA A 245 -1.31 -27.64 11.53
C ALA A 245 -2.82 -27.65 11.21
N ARG A 246 -3.56 -28.52 11.90
CA ARG A 246 -5.00 -28.72 11.68
C ARG A 246 -5.76 -27.40 11.85
N ASN A 247 -6.60 -27.07 10.87
CA ASN A 247 -7.41 -25.85 10.80
C ASN A 247 -6.60 -24.55 10.95
N THR A 248 -5.34 -24.56 10.54
CA THR A 248 -4.46 -23.39 10.53
C THR A 248 -3.89 -23.17 9.15
N ARG A 249 -4.05 -21.95 8.63
CA ARG A 249 -3.40 -21.52 7.40
C ARG A 249 -1.94 -21.25 7.71
N GLU A 250 -1.04 -22.08 7.18
CA GLU A 250 0.40 -21.96 7.37
C GLU A 250 1.09 -21.56 6.07
N LYS A 251 2.15 -20.76 6.20
CA LYS A 251 3.12 -20.50 5.13
C LYS A 251 4.22 -21.56 5.20
N LEU A 252 4.26 -22.43 4.22
CA LEU A 252 5.23 -23.52 4.09
C LEU A 252 6.19 -23.24 2.92
N LEU A 253 7.36 -23.89 2.91
CA LEU A 253 8.38 -23.72 1.88
C LEU A 253 8.61 -25.04 1.16
N LEU A 254 8.25 -25.11 -0.13
CA LEU A 254 8.54 -26.29 -0.93
C LEU A 254 10.06 -26.41 -1.13
N PRO A 255 10.71 -27.51 -0.70
CA PRO A 255 12.15 -27.67 -0.86
C PRO A 255 12.50 -27.84 -2.34
N LEU A 256 13.37 -26.97 -2.85
CA LEU A 256 13.84 -27.06 -4.24
C LEU A 256 15.31 -27.52 -4.34
N GLY A 257 16.04 -27.54 -3.23
CA GLY A 257 17.49 -27.77 -3.20
C GLY A 257 17.94 -29.10 -3.81
N ASP A 258 17.14 -30.16 -3.62
CA ASP A 258 17.46 -31.51 -4.11
C ASP A 258 17.06 -31.73 -5.58
N ILE A 259 16.36 -30.78 -6.19
CA ILE A 259 15.83 -30.89 -7.55
C ILE A 259 16.88 -30.38 -8.53
N LYS A 260 17.77 -31.27 -8.99
CA LYS A 260 18.90 -30.93 -9.90
C LYS A 260 18.53 -30.02 -11.09
N PRO A 261 17.41 -30.23 -11.82
CA PRO A 261 17.03 -29.34 -12.92
C PRO A 261 16.72 -27.89 -12.50
N LEU A 262 16.35 -27.67 -11.24
CA LEU A 262 16.08 -26.35 -10.67
C LEU A 262 17.34 -25.69 -10.10
N GLN A 263 18.52 -26.31 -10.18
CA GLN A 263 19.78 -25.64 -9.82
C GLN A 263 20.38 -24.86 -10.99
N GLN A 264 19.84 -25.04 -12.20
CA GLN A 264 20.28 -24.31 -13.38
C GLN A 264 19.67 -22.91 -13.38
N ALA A 265 20.44 -21.91 -13.81
CA ALA A 265 19.94 -20.55 -13.88
C ALA A 265 18.86 -20.42 -14.97
N GLY A 266 17.84 -19.61 -14.73
CA GLY A 266 16.76 -19.40 -15.67
C GLY A 266 15.43 -19.00 -15.03
N VAL A 267 14.42 -18.87 -15.88
CA VAL A 267 13.05 -18.54 -15.49
C VAL A 267 12.22 -19.81 -15.46
N TYR A 268 11.53 -20.04 -14.35
CA TYR A 268 10.77 -21.22 -14.07
C TYR A 268 9.32 -20.89 -13.73
N LEU A 269 8.40 -21.70 -14.24
CA LEU A 269 6.99 -21.67 -13.89
C LEU A 269 6.69 -22.90 -13.02
N ALA A 270 6.22 -22.69 -11.80
CA ALA A 270 5.66 -23.75 -10.97
C ALA A 270 4.14 -23.73 -11.09
N MET A 271 3.53 -24.89 -11.32
CA MET A 271 2.08 -25.05 -11.47
C MET A 271 1.59 -26.23 -10.63
N MET A 272 0.65 -25.97 -9.74
CA MET A 272 -0.03 -26.99 -8.94
C MET A 272 -1.05 -27.73 -9.80
N ASN A 273 -1.06 -29.06 -9.73
CA ASN A 273 -2.09 -29.87 -10.36
C ASN A 273 -3.33 -29.90 -9.48
N GLN A 274 -4.50 -29.69 -10.08
CA GLN A 274 -5.79 -29.79 -9.38
C GLN A 274 -6.19 -31.25 -9.14
N ALA A 275 -5.51 -31.94 -8.22
CA ALA A 275 -5.90 -33.27 -7.77
C ALA A 275 -6.87 -33.15 -6.58
N GLY A 276 -8.18 -33.21 -6.82
CA GLY A 276 -9.22 -33.18 -5.77
C GLY A 276 -10.15 -31.96 -5.84
N ARG A 277 -10.99 -31.79 -4.80
CA ARG A 277 -11.93 -30.66 -4.65
C ARG A 277 -11.34 -29.53 -3.79
N TYR A 278 -10.07 -29.17 -4.00
CA TYR A 278 -9.43 -28.09 -3.26
C TYR A 278 -9.70 -26.74 -3.93
N ASP A 279 -9.80 -25.69 -3.13
CA ASP A 279 -9.80 -24.34 -3.64
C ASP A 279 -8.35 -23.89 -3.92
N TYR A 280 -8.09 -23.44 -5.15
CA TYR A 280 -6.77 -23.04 -5.63
C TYR A 280 -6.73 -21.53 -5.81
N SER A 281 -6.29 -20.83 -4.76
CA SER A 281 -6.16 -19.36 -4.78
C SER A 281 -5.15 -18.88 -5.82
N ASN A 282 -3.95 -19.47 -5.85
CA ASN A 282 -2.91 -19.20 -6.84
C ASN A 282 -2.28 -20.53 -7.30
N PRO A 283 -2.79 -21.16 -8.37
CA PRO A 283 -2.30 -22.45 -8.84
C PRO A 283 -0.96 -22.37 -9.58
N ALA A 284 -0.50 -21.18 -9.96
CA ALA A 284 0.75 -21.01 -10.68
C ALA A 284 1.55 -19.81 -10.17
N THR A 285 2.88 -19.93 -10.21
CA THR A 285 3.80 -18.84 -9.86
C THR A 285 5.03 -18.88 -10.76
N LEU A 286 5.51 -17.69 -11.12
CA LEU A 286 6.76 -17.50 -11.85
C LEU A 286 7.88 -17.23 -10.86
N PHE A 287 9.01 -17.92 -11.00
CA PHE A 287 10.21 -17.60 -10.23
C PHE A 287 11.45 -17.63 -11.10
N THR A 288 12.42 -16.80 -10.73
CA THR A 288 13.68 -16.69 -11.47
C THR A 288 14.82 -17.04 -10.54
N LEU A 289 15.75 -17.88 -11.02
CA LEU A 289 16.99 -18.22 -10.32
C LEU A 289 18.15 -17.53 -11.00
N SER A 290 18.62 -16.47 -10.36
CA SER A 290 19.65 -15.55 -10.87
C SER A 290 20.38 -14.90 -9.71
N ASP A 291 21.65 -14.55 -9.91
CA ASP A 291 22.39 -13.66 -9.01
C ASP A 291 22.38 -12.21 -9.51
N ILE A 292 21.83 -11.95 -10.70
CA ILE A 292 21.77 -10.59 -11.26
C ILE A 292 20.63 -9.81 -10.58
N GLY A 293 20.98 -8.75 -9.87
CA GLY A 293 20.09 -7.66 -9.49
C GLY A 293 20.11 -6.55 -10.53
N VAL A 294 18.96 -5.94 -10.81
CA VAL A 294 18.82 -4.81 -11.74
C VAL A 294 18.03 -3.70 -11.05
N SER A 295 18.59 -2.49 -11.06
CA SER A 295 17.87 -1.27 -10.73
C SER A 295 17.96 -0.30 -11.91
N ALA A 296 16.95 0.56 -12.07
CA ALA A 296 16.89 1.46 -13.21
C ALA A 296 16.29 2.83 -12.84
N HIS A 297 16.89 3.88 -13.39
CA HIS A 297 16.47 5.26 -13.22
C HIS A 297 16.08 5.85 -14.58
N ARG A 298 14.85 6.35 -14.68
CA ARG A 298 14.36 7.02 -15.90
C ARG A 298 14.52 8.52 -15.80
N TYR A 299 15.12 9.07 -16.85
CA TYR A 299 15.15 10.49 -17.16
C TYR A 299 14.37 10.71 -18.46
N HIS A 300 14.10 11.97 -18.82
CA HIS A 300 13.28 12.32 -19.99
C HIS A 300 13.63 11.53 -21.26
N ASN A 301 14.90 11.53 -21.66
CA ASN A 301 15.40 10.86 -22.87
C ASN A 301 16.38 9.72 -22.61
N ARG A 302 16.65 9.40 -21.34
CA ARG A 302 17.69 8.44 -20.94
C ARG A 302 17.16 7.47 -19.90
N LEU A 303 17.53 6.22 -20.03
CA LEU A 303 17.37 5.17 -19.04
C LEU A 303 18.77 4.75 -18.58
N ASP A 304 19.06 4.95 -17.30
CA ASP A 304 20.31 4.49 -16.68
C ASP A 304 20.02 3.25 -15.83
N ILE A 305 20.75 2.17 -16.08
CA ILE A 305 20.49 0.86 -15.52
C ILE A 305 21.74 0.43 -14.79
N PHE A 306 21.58 -0.05 -13.56
CA PHE A 306 22.66 -0.58 -12.74
C PHE A 306 22.44 -2.06 -12.49
N THR A 307 23.46 -2.86 -12.82
CA THR A 307 23.46 -4.30 -12.64
C THR A 307 24.44 -4.70 -11.54
N GLN A 308 23.97 -5.46 -10.56
CA GLN A 308 24.71 -5.85 -9.36
C GLN A 308 24.52 -7.34 -9.04
N SER A 309 25.38 -7.92 -8.21
CA SER A 309 25.18 -9.26 -7.63
C SER A 309 24.23 -9.17 -6.45
N LEU A 310 23.28 -10.10 -6.35
CA LEU A 310 22.37 -10.21 -5.21
C LEU A 310 23.06 -10.80 -3.98
N GLU A 311 24.11 -11.60 -4.17
CA GLU A 311 24.89 -12.20 -3.08
C GLU A 311 25.65 -11.16 -2.24
N ASN A 312 26.16 -10.08 -2.85
CA ASN A 312 27.03 -9.12 -2.17
C ASN A 312 26.81 -7.64 -2.53
N GLY A 313 25.89 -7.33 -3.44
CA GLY A 313 25.60 -5.96 -3.89
C GLY A 313 26.66 -5.35 -4.82
N ALA A 314 27.71 -6.08 -5.20
CA ALA A 314 28.79 -5.55 -6.04
C ALA A 314 28.35 -5.39 -7.49
N ALA A 315 28.82 -4.33 -8.15
CA ALA A 315 28.59 -4.09 -9.57
C ALA A 315 29.07 -5.27 -10.44
N GLN A 316 28.29 -5.59 -11.48
CA GLN A 316 28.57 -6.71 -12.37
C GLN A 316 28.79 -6.23 -13.82
N GLN A 317 29.98 -6.49 -14.35
CA GLN A 317 30.35 -6.17 -15.74
C GLN A 317 29.92 -7.27 -16.71
N GLY A 318 29.66 -6.90 -17.96
CA GLY A 318 29.46 -7.84 -19.05
C GLY A 318 28.06 -8.46 -19.10
N ILE A 319 27.10 -7.86 -18.40
CA ILE A 319 25.69 -8.28 -18.43
C ILE A 319 25.05 -7.65 -19.67
N GLU A 320 24.48 -8.47 -20.53
CA GLU A 320 23.67 -7.99 -21.65
C GLU A 320 22.31 -7.55 -21.14
N VAL A 321 21.94 -6.31 -21.39
CA VAL A 321 20.65 -5.73 -21.02
C VAL A 321 19.88 -5.36 -22.29
N SER A 322 18.71 -5.97 -22.47
CA SER A 322 17.80 -5.71 -23.58
C SER A 322 16.57 -4.95 -23.10
N LEU A 323 16.20 -3.89 -23.82
CA LEU A 323 14.97 -3.14 -23.62
C LEU A 323 13.89 -3.69 -24.56
N LEU A 324 12.80 -4.19 -23.99
CA LEU A 324 11.73 -4.85 -24.74
C LEU A 324 10.44 -4.03 -24.70
N ASN A 325 9.64 -4.13 -25.77
CA ASN A 325 8.28 -3.59 -25.79
C ASN A 325 7.24 -4.56 -25.20
N GLU A 326 5.97 -4.16 -25.16
CA GLU A 326 4.88 -4.98 -24.60
C GLU A 326 4.66 -6.29 -25.35
N LYS A 327 5.15 -6.44 -26.59
CA LYS A 327 5.08 -7.68 -27.38
C LYS A 327 6.31 -8.58 -27.18
N GLY A 328 7.24 -8.19 -26.32
CA GLY A 328 8.51 -8.88 -26.10
C GLY A 328 9.53 -8.66 -27.22
N GLN A 329 9.36 -7.67 -28.09
CA GLN A 329 10.36 -7.38 -29.14
C GLN A 329 11.46 -6.48 -28.58
N THR A 330 12.72 -6.81 -28.88
CA THR A 330 13.88 -5.98 -28.52
C THR A 330 13.87 -4.66 -29.29
N LEU A 331 13.81 -3.56 -28.55
CA LEU A 331 13.93 -2.20 -29.07
C LEU A 331 15.41 -1.81 -29.22
N THR A 332 16.20 -2.07 -28.16
CA THR A 332 17.64 -1.83 -28.12
C THR A 332 18.29 -2.75 -27.08
N GLN A 333 19.62 -2.89 -27.15
CA GLN A 333 20.40 -3.68 -26.22
C GLN A 333 21.81 -3.09 -26.04
N ALA A 334 22.37 -3.25 -24.85
CA ALA A 334 23.74 -2.86 -24.52
C ALA A 334 24.32 -3.75 -23.42
N THR A 335 25.61 -3.65 -23.17
CA THR A 335 26.32 -4.46 -22.17
C THR A 335 26.81 -3.60 -21.01
N SER A 336 26.72 -4.10 -19.78
CA SER A 336 27.17 -3.38 -18.59
C SER A 336 28.68 -3.17 -18.58
N ASP A 337 29.08 -1.95 -18.18
CA ASP A 337 30.48 -1.58 -18.05
C ASP A 337 31.12 -2.11 -16.75
N ALA A 338 32.38 -1.74 -16.49
CA ALA A 338 33.11 -2.17 -15.30
C ALA A 338 32.48 -1.71 -13.97
N GLN A 339 31.66 -0.66 -14.01
CA GLN A 339 30.91 -0.14 -12.87
C GLN A 339 29.47 -0.70 -12.83
N GLY A 340 29.11 -1.63 -13.73
CA GLY A 340 27.79 -2.23 -13.79
C GLY A 340 26.73 -1.33 -14.41
N HIS A 341 27.10 -0.23 -15.06
CA HIS A 341 26.16 0.68 -15.68
C HIS A 341 25.84 0.29 -17.13
N VAL A 342 24.58 0.48 -17.52
CA VAL A 342 24.10 0.42 -18.90
C VAL A 342 23.24 1.66 -19.16
N GLN A 343 23.67 2.48 -20.11
CA GLN A 343 22.90 3.63 -20.55
C GLN A 343 22.17 3.33 -21.85
N LEU A 344 20.85 3.49 -21.86
CA LEU A 344 19.97 3.35 -23.03
C LEU A 344 19.17 4.64 -23.26
N GLU A 345 18.66 4.81 -24.48
CA GLU A 345 17.64 5.83 -24.76
C GLU A 345 16.30 5.39 -24.18
N ASN A 346 15.54 6.35 -23.62
CA ASN A 346 14.22 6.07 -23.06
C ASN A 346 13.15 6.02 -24.17
N ASP A 347 12.71 4.82 -24.56
CA ASP A 347 11.65 4.62 -25.55
C ASP A 347 10.26 4.63 -24.89
N LYS A 348 9.28 5.31 -25.49
CA LYS A 348 7.90 5.36 -24.97
C LYS A 348 7.19 4.01 -24.96
N ASN A 349 7.60 3.08 -25.84
CA ASN A 349 7.07 1.74 -25.94
C ASN A 349 7.82 0.73 -25.06
N ALA A 350 8.83 1.17 -24.30
CA ALA A 350 9.53 0.34 -23.34
C ALA A 350 8.56 -0.25 -22.30
N ALA A 351 8.68 -1.55 -22.07
CA ALA A 351 7.85 -2.29 -21.13
C ALA A 351 8.66 -3.18 -20.19
N LEU A 352 9.75 -3.81 -20.67
CA LEU A 352 10.53 -4.74 -19.86
C LEU A 352 12.03 -4.50 -20.07
N LEU A 353 12.81 -4.69 -19.01
CA LEU A 353 14.25 -4.91 -19.10
C LEU A 353 14.55 -6.39 -18.88
N LEU A 354 15.43 -6.93 -19.73
CA LEU A 354 15.92 -8.30 -19.64
C LEU A 354 17.44 -8.28 -19.52
N ALA A 355 17.96 -8.68 -18.36
CA ALA A 355 19.39 -8.79 -18.09
C ALA A 355 19.84 -10.25 -18.18
N ARG A 356 20.92 -10.54 -18.92
CA ARG A 356 21.44 -11.90 -19.14
C ARG A 356 22.95 -11.98 -19.06
N LYS A 357 23.45 -13.03 -18.41
CA LYS A 357 24.87 -13.41 -18.42
C LYS A 357 25.02 -14.87 -17.97
N ASP A 358 25.80 -15.67 -18.72
CA ASP A 358 26.15 -17.06 -18.36
C ASP A 358 24.93 -17.94 -17.97
N GLY A 359 23.80 -17.75 -18.65
CA GLY A 359 22.54 -18.45 -18.39
C GLY A 359 21.69 -17.87 -17.26
N GLN A 360 22.23 -16.95 -16.45
CA GLN A 360 21.45 -16.15 -15.52
C GLN A 360 20.60 -15.13 -16.25
N THR A 361 19.39 -14.92 -15.75
CA THR A 361 18.41 -14.04 -16.34
C THR A 361 17.68 -13.29 -15.25
N THR A 362 17.50 -11.97 -15.40
CA THR A 362 16.67 -11.17 -14.49
C THR A 362 15.79 -10.24 -15.29
N LEU A 363 14.58 -10.02 -14.78
CA LEU A 363 13.58 -9.17 -15.42
C LEU A 363 13.20 -8.01 -14.51
N LEU A 364 12.98 -6.85 -15.12
CA LEU A 364 12.40 -5.70 -14.46
C LEU A 364 11.27 -5.13 -15.32
N ASP A 365 10.04 -5.17 -14.79
CA ASP A 365 8.88 -4.57 -15.45
C ASP A 365 8.89 -3.04 -15.28
N LEU A 366 8.92 -2.36 -16.41
CA LEU A 366 8.94 -0.91 -16.52
C LEU A 366 7.54 -0.28 -16.47
N LYS A 367 6.48 -1.10 -16.53
CA LYS A 367 5.07 -0.66 -16.44
C LYS A 367 4.54 -0.65 -15.02
N LEU A 368 5.18 -1.39 -14.11
CA LEU A 368 4.89 -1.25 -12.69
C LEU A 368 5.16 0.20 -12.24
N PRO A 369 4.39 0.72 -11.27
CA PRO A 369 4.67 2.01 -10.67
C PRO A 369 6.12 2.07 -10.21
N ALA A 370 6.77 3.21 -10.44
CA ALA A 370 8.08 3.48 -9.86
C ALA A 370 7.98 3.43 -8.33
N LEU A 371 9.11 3.23 -7.64
CA LEU A 371 9.16 3.31 -6.19
C LEU A 371 8.55 4.64 -5.72
N ASP A 372 7.69 4.56 -4.73
CA ASP A 372 7.10 5.76 -4.12
C ASP A 372 8.18 6.53 -3.36
N LEU A 373 8.29 7.82 -3.66
CA LEU A 373 9.24 8.75 -3.07
C LEU A 373 8.53 9.88 -2.32
N ALA A 374 7.24 9.74 -2.00
CA ALA A 374 6.44 10.77 -1.33
C ALA A 374 7.00 11.21 0.04
N GLU A 375 7.76 10.33 0.71
CA GLU A 375 8.45 10.64 1.98
C GLU A 375 9.66 11.57 1.78
N PHE A 376 10.17 11.70 0.55
CA PHE A 376 11.28 12.58 0.21
C PHE A 376 10.79 13.91 -0.35
N ASN A 377 11.49 15.00 -0.02
CA ASN A 377 11.20 16.31 -0.59
C ASN A 377 11.73 16.43 -2.04
N ILE A 378 11.02 15.80 -2.97
CA ILE A 378 11.32 15.83 -4.41
C ILE A 378 10.40 16.77 -5.20
N ALA A 379 9.47 17.46 -4.51
CA ALA A 379 8.57 18.41 -5.13
C ALA A 379 9.33 19.65 -5.63
N GLY A 380 8.91 20.17 -6.78
CA GLY A 380 9.53 21.34 -7.38
C GLY A 380 9.01 21.60 -8.78
N ALA A 381 9.49 22.69 -9.39
CA ALA A 381 9.23 22.94 -10.80
C ALA A 381 9.81 21.79 -11.64
N PRO A 382 9.13 21.34 -12.70
CA PRO A 382 9.70 20.34 -13.60
C PRO A 382 11.05 20.82 -14.13
N GLY A 383 12.04 19.92 -14.13
CA GLY A 383 13.44 20.22 -14.51
C GLY A 383 13.62 20.46 -16.01
N TYR A 384 13.04 21.54 -16.52
CA TYR A 384 13.17 21.95 -17.91
C TYR A 384 14.61 22.34 -18.25
N SER A 385 15.09 21.98 -19.44
CA SER A 385 16.40 22.43 -19.93
C SER A 385 16.49 23.96 -20.09
N LYS A 386 15.36 24.60 -20.44
CA LYS A 386 15.20 26.06 -20.51
C LYS A 386 14.08 26.49 -19.57
N GLN A 387 14.31 27.49 -18.74
CA GLN A 387 13.30 28.00 -17.82
C GLN A 387 12.60 29.21 -18.46
N PHE A 388 11.27 29.11 -18.63
CA PHE A 388 10.47 30.24 -19.09
C PHE A 388 9.54 30.68 -17.95
N PHE A 389 9.98 31.71 -17.23
CA PHE A 389 9.24 32.24 -16.09
C PHE A 389 8.11 33.13 -16.60
N MET A 390 6.87 32.72 -16.34
CA MET A 390 5.65 33.40 -16.75
C MET A 390 5.01 34.08 -15.54
N PHE A 391 4.74 35.39 -15.64
CA PHE A 391 4.16 36.16 -14.54
C PHE A 391 3.25 37.28 -15.04
N GLY A 392 2.18 37.53 -14.30
CA GLY A 392 1.22 38.62 -14.55
C GLY A 392 1.06 39.52 -13.33
N PRO A 393 0.34 40.64 -13.46
CA PRO A 393 0.01 41.49 -12.31
C PRO A 393 -1.00 40.84 -11.35
N ARG A 394 -1.79 39.88 -11.86
CA ARG A 394 -2.80 39.10 -11.15
C ARG A 394 -3.14 37.84 -11.93
N ASP A 395 -3.80 36.90 -11.27
CA ASP A 395 -4.27 35.61 -11.77
C ASP A 395 -5.81 35.53 -11.86
N LEU A 396 -6.51 36.66 -11.68
CA LEU A 396 -7.98 36.72 -11.70
C LEU A 396 -8.46 37.89 -12.57
N TYR A 397 -9.34 37.60 -13.52
CA TYR A 397 -9.86 38.53 -14.52
C TYR A 397 -11.38 38.42 -14.65
N ARG A 398 -12.01 39.44 -15.24
CA ARG A 398 -13.42 39.41 -15.65
C ARG A 398 -13.55 39.29 -17.16
N PRO A 399 -14.67 38.74 -17.67
CA PRO A 399 -15.04 38.88 -19.08
C PRO A 399 -14.97 40.36 -19.52
N GLY A 400 -14.39 40.63 -20.69
CA GLY A 400 -14.15 41.98 -21.20
C GLY A 400 -12.87 42.67 -20.71
N GLU A 401 -12.17 42.15 -19.69
CA GLU A 401 -10.88 42.70 -19.26
C GLU A 401 -9.72 42.27 -20.16
N THR A 402 -8.62 43.03 -20.11
CA THR A 402 -7.40 42.68 -20.84
C THR A 402 -6.45 41.88 -19.97
N VAL A 403 -6.17 40.64 -20.37
CA VAL A 403 -5.16 39.77 -19.77
C VAL A 403 -3.77 40.28 -20.14
N ILE A 404 -2.89 40.35 -19.14
CA ILE A 404 -1.50 40.83 -19.29
C ILE A 404 -0.59 39.73 -18.74
N LEU A 405 0.30 39.24 -19.59
CA LEU A 405 1.28 38.21 -19.26
C LEU A 405 2.68 38.66 -19.69
N ASN A 406 3.64 38.47 -18.79
CA ASN A 406 5.06 38.70 -19.04
C ASN A 406 5.82 37.38 -18.97
N GLY A 407 6.96 37.32 -19.65
CA GLY A 407 7.81 36.13 -19.71
C GLY A 407 9.29 36.45 -19.70
N LEU A 408 10.09 35.63 -19.01
CA LEU A 408 11.54 35.68 -19.02
C LEU A 408 12.12 34.30 -19.33
N LEU A 409 12.88 34.19 -20.42
CA LEU A 409 13.57 32.96 -20.82
C LEU A 409 15.00 32.93 -20.28
N ARG A 410 15.37 31.86 -19.59
CA ARG A 410 16.72 31.60 -19.06
C ARG A 410 17.12 30.15 -19.31
N ASP A 411 18.41 29.86 -19.21
CA ASP A 411 18.88 28.48 -19.13
C ASP A 411 18.56 27.85 -17.75
N ALA A 412 18.98 26.61 -17.54
CA ALA A 412 18.75 25.90 -16.28
C ALA A 412 19.44 26.55 -15.05
N ASP A 413 20.46 27.38 -15.26
CA ASP A 413 21.23 28.08 -14.21
C ASP A 413 20.83 29.57 -14.10
N GLY A 414 19.72 29.97 -14.72
CA GLY A 414 19.20 31.34 -14.67
C GLY A 414 19.97 32.35 -15.54
N LYS A 415 20.87 31.91 -16.41
CA LYS A 415 21.65 32.78 -17.31
C LYS A 415 20.85 33.14 -18.56
N ALA A 416 21.22 34.27 -19.16
CA ALA A 416 20.61 34.73 -20.40
C ALA A 416 20.91 33.76 -21.56
N LEU A 417 19.91 33.59 -22.43
CA LEU A 417 20.01 32.83 -23.67
C LEU A 417 19.85 33.77 -24.89
N PRO A 418 20.31 33.38 -26.08
CA PRO A 418 19.98 34.09 -27.30
C PRO A 418 18.46 34.24 -27.47
N ASN A 419 18.03 35.39 -27.99
CA ASN A 419 16.62 35.65 -28.25
C ASN A 419 16.03 34.61 -29.20
N GLN A 420 14.88 34.04 -28.83
CA GLN A 420 14.15 33.08 -29.65
C GLN A 420 12.64 33.31 -29.56
N PRO A 421 11.86 33.01 -30.62
CA PRO A 421 10.41 33.03 -30.53
C PRO A 421 9.89 31.97 -29.55
N ILE A 422 8.78 32.29 -28.88
CA ILE A 422 8.04 31.35 -28.01
C ILE A 422 6.60 31.31 -28.49
N LYS A 423 6.07 30.11 -28.74
CA LYS A 423 4.66 29.94 -29.10
C LYS A 423 3.81 29.95 -27.82
N LEU A 424 2.84 30.85 -27.75
CA LEU A 424 1.84 30.91 -26.68
C LEU A 424 0.48 30.48 -27.23
N ASP A 425 -0.21 29.57 -26.53
CA ASP A 425 -1.58 29.20 -26.83
C ASP A 425 -2.48 29.58 -25.64
N VAL A 426 -3.58 30.27 -25.90
CA VAL A 426 -4.64 30.55 -24.92
C VAL A 426 -5.63 29.40 -24.94
N ILE A 427 -5.84 28.77 -23.79
CA ILE A 427 -6.70 27.60 -23.61
C ILE A 427 -7.91 27.99 -22.76
N LYS A 428 -9.08 27.67 -23.28
CA LYS A 428 -10.37 27.84 -22.60
C LYS A 428 -10.58 26.79 -21.49
N PRO A 429 -11.55 26.99 -20.58
CA PRO A 429 -11.92 25.98 -19.59
C PRO A 429 -12.35 24.64 -20.20
N ASP A 430 -12.86 24.64 -21.43
CA ASP A 430 -13.22 23.42 -22.18
C ASP A 430 -12.02 22.69 -22.82
N GLY A 431 -10.79 23.19 -22.60
CA GLY A 431 -9.55 22.63 -23.12
C GLY A 431 -9.23 23.00 -24.57
N GLN A 432 -10.11 23.71 -25.28
CA GLN A 432 -9.84 24.11 -26.65
C GLN A 432 -8.90 25.32 -26.69
N VAL A 433 -8.04 25.34 -27.70
CA VAL A 433 -7.19 26.50 -28.00
C VAL A 433 -8.05 27.58 -28.64
N LEU A 434 -8.17 28.72 -27.98
CA LEU A 434 -8.85 29.90 -28.51
C LEU A 434 -7.96 30.68 -29.49
N ARG A 435 -6.67 30.79 -29.15
CA ARG A 435 -5.72 31.62 -29.89
C ARG A 435 -4.30 31.07 -29.76
N SER A 436 -3.55 31.13 -30.85
CA SER A 436 -2.10 30.89 -30.87
C SER A 436 -1.37 32.14 -31.33
N VAL A 437 -0.28 32.49 -30.66
CA VAL A 437 0.61 33.59 -31.06
C VAL A 437 2.07 33.18 -30.95
N VAL A 438 2.93 33.80 -31.75
CA VAL A 438 4.38 33.67 -31.63
C VAL A 438 4.89 34.94 -30.94
N SER A 439 5.21 34.83 -29.66
CA SER A 439 5.75 35.92 -28.85
C SER A 439 7.25 36.09 -29.12
N GLN A 440 7.67 37.34 -29.28
CA GLN A 440 9.07 37.73 -29.46
C GLN A 440 9.53 38.51 -28.22
N PRO A 441 10.80 38.37 -27.80
CA PRO A 441 11.33 39.16 -26.71
C PRO A 441 11.69 40.58 -27.19
N GLU A 442 11.27 41.58 -26.43
CA GLU A 442 11.73 42.97 -26.55
C GLU A 442 12.64 43.27 -25.37
N ASN A 443 13.90 43.64 -25.63
CA ASN A 443 14.92 43.88 -24.59
C ASN A 443 15.06 42.70 -23.59
N GLY A 444 14.85 41.47 -24.06
CA GLY A 444 14.93 40.25 -23.25
C GLY A 444 13.68 39.95 -22.40
N LEU A 445 12.61 40.74 -22.55
CA LEU A 445 11.31 40.54 -21.91
C LEU A 445 10.26 40.12 -22.96
N TYR A 446 9.56 39.02 -22.69
CA TYR A 446 8.38 38.63 -23.47
C TYR A 446 7.17 39.31 -22.87
N HIS A 447 6.31 39.85 -23.72
CA HIS A 447 5.08 40.51 -23.30
C HIS A 447 3.91 40.07 -24.19
N PHE A 448 2.80 39.71 -23.56
CA PHE A 448 1.58 39.29 -24.23
C PHE A 448 0.38 39.96 -23.57
N THR A 449 -0.42 40.63 -24.40
CA THR A 449 -1.61 41.37 -23.97
C THR A 449 -2.78 40.94 -24.85
N TRP A 450 -3.90 40.57 -24.23
CA TRP A 450 -5.07 40.06 -24.94
C TRP A 450 -6.38 40.48 -24.26
N PRO A 451 -7.31 41.15 -24.98
CA PRO A 451 -8.64 41.44 -24.46
C PRO A 451 -9.52 40.18 -24.46
N LEU A 452 -10.05 39.81 -23.29
CA LEU A 452 -11.12 38.82 -23.16
C LEU A 452 -12.40 39.35 -23.82
N ASP A 453 -13.15 38.45 -24.45
CA ASP A 453 -14.49 38.78 -24.91
C ASP A 453 -15.41 39.07 -23.71
N SER A 454 -16.38 39.97 -23.86
CA SER A 454 -17.38 40.25 -22.81
C SER A 454 -18.24 39.02 -22.50
N ASN A 455 -18.37 38.10 -23.45
CA ASN A 455 -19.10 36.85 -23.34
C ASN A 455 -18.16 35.65 -23.12
N ALA A 456 -16.91 35.89 -22.71
CA ALA A 456 -15.97 34.82 -22.38
C ALA A 456 -16.54 33.92 -21.27
N ALA A 457 -16.43 32.61 -21.44
CA ALA A 457 -16.86 31.64 -20.45
C ALA A 457 -16.08 31.84 -19.14
N THR A 458 -16.78 31.73 -18.01
CA THR A 458 -16.15 31.74 -16.70
C THR A 458 -15.45 30.40 -16.41
N GLY A 459 -14.50 30.41 -15.47
CA GLY A 459 -13.76 29.24 -15.03
C GLY A 459 -12.24 29.43 -15.08
N MET A 460 -11.52 28.30 -14.99
CA MET A 460 -10.07 28.25 -15.07
C MET A 460 -9.59 28.30 -16.52
N TRP A 461 -8.83 29.33 -16.87
CA TRP A 461 -8.17 29.48 -18.16
C TRP A 461 -6.67 29.26 -18.01
N HIS A 462 -6.01 28.89 -19.11
CA HIS A 462 -4.57 28.64 -19.11
C HIS A 462 -3.92 29.30 -20.32
N ILE A 463 -2.74 29.88 -20.16
CA ILE A 463 -1.84 30.19 -21.28
C ILE A 463 -0.71 29.18 -21.24
N ARG A 464 -0.55 28.38 -22.30
CA ARG A 464 0.57 27.46 -22.41
C ARG A 464 1.67 28.01 -23.32
N ALA A 465 2.92 27.82 -22.93
CA ALA A 465 4.09 28.25 -23.70
C ALA A 465 4.93 27.05 -24.18
N ASN A 466 5.35 27.05 -25.44
CA ASN A 466 6.30 26.10 -26.00
C ASN A 466 7.59 26.82 -26.40
N THR A 467 8.71 26.40 -25.80
CA THR A 467 10.05 26.97 -26.03
C THR A 467 10.83 26.26 -27.15
N GLY A 468 10.19 25.31 -27.84
CA GLY A 468 10.78 24.48 -28.90
C GLY A 468 11.18 23.07 -28.43
N ASP A 469 11.03 22.77 -27.14
CA ASP A 469 11.30 21.46 -26.53
C ASP A 469 10.06 20.54 -26.49
N ASN A 470 8.91 21.02 -26.98
CA ASN A 470 7.61 20.32 -26.92
C ASN A 470 7.16 19.97 -25.50
N GLN A 471 7.69 20.67 -24.50
CA GLN A 471 7.23 20.62 -23.13
C GLN A 471 6.48 21.94 -22.83
N TYR A 472 5.21 21.86 -22.49
CA TYR A 472 4.41 23.06 -22.28
C TYR A 472 4.60 23.60 -20.86
N ARG A 473 4.93 24.89 -20.72
CA ARG A 473 4.78 25.61 -19.44
C ARG A 473 3.37 26.18 -19.36
N MET A 474 2.69 25.97 -18.24
CA MET A 474 1.34 26.48 -18.01
C MET A 474 1.38 27.72 -17.11
N TRP A 475 0.55 28.70 -17.43
CA TRP A 475 0.22 29.82 -16.56
C TRP A 475 -1.28 29.90 -16.42
N ASP A 476 -1.77 29.68 -15.21
CA ASP A 476 -3.18 29.53 -14.90
C ASP A 476 -3.74 30.86 -14.42
N PHE A 477 -4.97 31.18 -14.85
CA PHE A 477 -5.69 32.35 -14.39
C PHE A 477 -7.20 32.11 -14.44
N HIS A 478 -7.91 32.67 -13.48
CA HIS A 478 -9.36 32.62 -13.40
C HIS A 478 -10.00 33.73 -14.23
N VAL A 479 -11.09 33.39 -14.91
CA VAL A 479 -12.02 34.35 -15.49
C VAL A 479 -13.36 34.16 -14.79
N GLU A 480 -13.77 35.11 -13.97
CA GLU A 480 -14.99 35.01 -13.19
C GLU A 480 -15.75 36.33 -13.25
N ASP A 481 -17.07 36.28 -13.12
CA ASP A 481 -17.87 37.47 -12.84
C ASP A 481 -17.79 37.77 -11.34
N PHE A 482 -16.68 38.37 -10.91
CA PHE A 482 -16.44 38.72 -9.51
C PHE A 482 -16.40 40.24 -9.32
N MET A 483 -17.04 40.73 -8.26
CA MET A 483 -16.75 42.07 -7.75
C MET A 483 -15.55 41.99 -6.80
N PRO A 484 -14.62 42.95 -6.78
CA PRO A 484 -13.56 42.97 -5.79
C PRO A 484 -14.15 42.97 -4.37
N GLU A 485 -13.56 42.17 -3.47
CA GLU A 485 -13.88 42.23 -2.05
C GLU A 485 -13.50 43.61 -1.50
N ARG A 486 -14.29 44.15 -0.57
CA ARG A 486 -14.01 45.47 0.06
C ARG A 486 -13.59 45.38 1.52
N MET A 487 -13.62 44.17 2.07
CA MET A 487 -13.23 43.86 3.44
C MET A 487 -12.25 42.70 3.46
N ALA A 488 -11.39 42.67 4.46
CA ALA A 488 -10.58 41.53 4.84
C ALA A 488 -11.22 40.84 6.04
N LEU A 489 -11.13 39.51 6.08
CA LEU A 489 -11.54 38.66 7.19
C LEU A 489 -10.39 37.70 7.51
N ASN A 490 -9.96 37.68 8.76
CA ASN A 490 -8.97 36.74 9.28
C ASN A 490 -9.63 35.88 10.36
N LEU A 491 -9.50 34.57 10.21
CA LEU A 491 -10.00 33.56 11.15
C LEU A 491 -8.80 32.75 11.63
N THR A 492 -8.49 32.81 12.93
CA THR A 492 -7.28 32.16 13.48
C THR A 492 -7.65 31.20 14.60
N GLY A 493 -7.28 29.93 14.45
CA GLY A 493 -7.30 28.92 15.51
C GLY A 493 -5.90 28.69 16.11
N GLU A 494 -5.75 27.59 16.85
CA GLU A 494 -4.50 27.18 17.48
C GLU A 494 -3.65 26.31 16.54
N LYS A 495 -2.35 26.59 16.45
CA LYS A 495 -1.42 25.79 15.65
C LYS A 495 -1.25 24.38 16.19
N THR A 496 -1.25 24.22 17.51
CA THR A 496 -1.13 22.93 18.15
C THR A 496 -2.50 22.27 18.23
N PRO A 497 -2.66 20.99 17.83
CA PRO A 497 -3.96 20.30 17.93
C PRO A 497 -4.53 20.34 19.34
N LEU A 498 -5.83 20.56 19.53
CA LEU A 498 -6.45 20.54 20.85
C LEU A 498 -6.61 19.12 21.39
N THR A 499 -6.77 18.95 22.70
CA THR A 499 -7.22 17.67 23.28
C THR A 499 -8.75 17.55 23.14
N PRO A 500 -9.33 16.34 23.25
CA PRO A 500 -10.78 16.18 23.14
C PRO A 500 -11.58 16.89 24.23
N LYS A 501 -10.93 17.33 25.31
CA LYS A 501 -11.60 18.01 26.43
C LYS A 501 -11.63 19.52 26.26
N ASP A 502 -10.77 20.06 25.40
CA ASP A 502 -10.64 21.50 25.22
C ASP A 502 -11.82 22.07 24.44
N GLU A 503 -12.21 23.29 24.80
CA GLU A 503 -13.15 24.11 24.04
C GLU A 503 -12.48 24.58 22.74
N VAL A 504 -13.18 24.51 21.61
CA VAL A 504 -12.66 24.99 20.32
C VAL A 504 -12.90 26.49 20.23
N LYS A 505 -11.87 27.26 19.85
CA LYS A 505 -11.94 28.72 19.71
C LYS A 505 -11.33 29.18 18.40
N PHE A 506 -11.98 30.16 17.78
CA PHE A 506 -11.47 30.92 16.65
C PHE A 506 -11.53 32.41 16.96
N SER A 507 -10.39 33.09 16.83
CA SER A 507 -10.35 34.55 16.86
C SER A 507 -10.69 35.11 15.48
N VAL A 508 -11.56 36.12 15.48
CA VAL A 508 -12.07 36.77 14.26
C VAL A 508 -11.58 38.21 14.23
N VAL A 509 -11.01 38.62 13.11
CA VAL A 509 -10.63 40.01 12.85
C VAL A 509 -11.10 40.43 11.46
N GLY A 510 -11.94 41.47 11.41
CA GLY A 510 -12.48 42.04 10.19
C GLY A 510 -12.17 43.53 10.06
N TYR A 511 -11.81 43.97 8.85
CA TYR A 511 -11.58 45.39 8.54
C TYR A 511 -11.84 45.69 7.07
N TYR A 512 -12.22 46.92 6.76
CA TYR A 512 -12.33 47.40 5.39
C TYR A 512 -10.95 47.61 4.77
N LEU A 513 -10.80 47.32 3.49
CA LEU A 513 -9.51 47.43 2.78
C LEU A 513 -8.96 48.87 2.69
N TYR A 514 -9.80 49.88 2.94
CA TYR A 514 -9.37 51.28 3.08
C TYR A 514 -8.86 51.64 4.50
N GLY A 515 -8.81 50.68 5.43
CA GLY A 515 -8.13 50.80 6.72
C GLY A 515 -9.02 50.98 7.96
N ALA A 516 -10.34 51.00 7.83
CA ALA A 516 -11.25 51.10 8.99
C ALA A 516 -11.62 49.72 9.57
N PRO A 517 -11.81 49.58 10.89
CA PRO A 517 -12.32 48.34 11.48
C PRO A 517 -13.75 48.03 10.99
N ALA A 518 -14.09 46.75 10.89
CA ALA A 518 -15.44 46.29 10.54
C ALA A 518 -16.39 46.38 11.76
N ASN A 519 -16.45 47.56 12.38
CA ASN A 519 -17.23 47.81 13.59
C ASN A 519 -18.73 47.64 13.33
N GLY A 520 -19.39 46.80 14.12
CA GLY A 520 -20.82 46.56 14.00
C GLY A 520 -21.21 45.69 12.79
N ASN A 521 -20.25 45.22 11.99
CA ASN A 521 -20.52 44.29 10.90
C ASN A 521 -20.92 42.91 11.45
N THR A 522 -21.88 42.28 10.79
CA THR A 522 -22.35 40.94 11.13
C THR A 522 -21.40 39.88 10.56
N LEU A 523 -20.97 38.95 11.40
CA LEU A 523 -20.34 37.70 11.00
C LEU A 523 -21.40 36.58 11.09
N GLN A 524 -21.58 35.85 10.00
CA GLN A 524 -22.40 34.63 9.95
C GLN A 524 -21.54 33.43 9.55
N GLY A 525 -21.84 32.22 9.99
CA GLY A 525 -21.09 31.06 9.55
C GLY A 525 -21.60 29.75 10.10
N GLN A 526 -20.90 28.67 9.77
CA GLN A 526 -21.22 27.32 10.22
C GLN A 526 -19.97 26.63 10.75
N LEU A 527 -20.15 25.85 11.81
CA LEU A 527 -19.14 24.94 12.35
C LEU A 527 -19.42 23.51 11.90
N PHE A 528 -18.40 22.83 11.41
CA PHE A 528 -18.48 21.44 10.98
C PHE A 528 -17.44 20.60 11.71
N LEU A 529 -17.86 19.46 12.25
CA LEU A 529 -16.94 18.43 12.71
C LEU A 529 -16.64 17.46 11.57
N ARG A 530 -15.37 17.16 11.31
CA ARG A 530 -14.94 16.16 10.34
C ARG A 530 -13.83 15.27 10.91
N PRO A 531 -13.66 14.03 10.43
CA PRO A 531 -12.46 13.26 10.67
C PRO A 531 -11.22 13.99 10.14
N LEU A 532 -10.11 13.88 10.87
CA LEU A 532 -8.81 14.37 10.41
C LEU A 532 -7.93 13.16 10.04
N ARG A 533 -8.25 12.53 8.91
CA ARG A 533 -7.59 11.28 8.52
C ARG A 533 -6.16 11.50 8.01
N GLU A 534 -5.89 12.66 7.42
CA GLU A 534 -4.55 13.09 7.01
C GLU A 534 -3.96 14.00 8.11
N ALA A 535 -3.88 13.49 9.34
CA ALA A 535 -3.48 14.28 10.50
C ALA A 535 -2.00 14.73 10.48
N VAL A 536 -1.14 13.99 9.78
CA VAL A 536 0.31 14.21 9.74
C VAL A 536 0.75 14.42 8.30
N SER A 537 0.91 15.68 7.89
CA SER A 537 1.29 16.04 6.52
C SER A 537 2.69 15.56 6.13
N ALA A 538 3.57 15.32 7.10
CA ALA A 538 4.90 14.73 6.89
C ALA A 538 4.86 13.25 6.45
N LEU A 539 3.71 12.59 6.57
CA LEU A 539 3.52 11.18 6.20
C LEU A 539 2.40 11.03 5.16
N PRO A 540 2.61 11.44 3.90
CA PRO A 540 1.57 11.36 2.87
C PRO A 540 1.05 9.93 2.66
N GLY A 541 -0.26 9.81 2.51
CA GLY A 541 -0.93 8.52 2.31
C GLY A 541 -1.18 7.71 3.58
N PHE A 542 -0.61 8.10 4.72
CA PHE A 542 -1.00 7.54 6.01
C PHE A 542 -2.34 8.12 6.48
N GLU A 543 -3.18 7.22 6.98
CA GLU A 543 -4.50 7.54 7.45
C GLU A 543 -4.58 7.28 8.96
N PHE A 544 -5.23 8.21 9.68
CA PHE A 544 -5.35 8.18 11.13
C PHE A 544 -6.83 8.15 11.55
N GLY A 545 -7.09 7.45 12.66
CA GLY A 545 -8.44 7.31 13.23
C GLY A 545 -9.23 6.11 12.71
N ASP A 546 -10.26 5.78 13.46
CA ASP A 546 -11.18 4.68 13.18
C ASP A 546 -12.19 5.08 12.09
N ILE A 547 -12.17 4.36 10.97
CA ILE A 547 -13.10 4.57 9.85
C ILE A 547 -14.51 4.04 10.17
N ALA A 548 -14.64 3.10 11.10
CA ALA A 548 -15.93 2.55 11.52
C ALA A 548 -16.65 3.43 12.56
N ALA A 549 -15.95 4.44 13.10
CA ALA A 549 -16.54 5.36 14.07
C ALA A 549 -17.62 6.23 13.43
N GLU A 550 -18.83 6.14 13.98
CA GLU A 550 -19.98 6.90 13.51
C GLU A 550 -19.99 8.35 14.05
N ASN A 551 -20.84 9.20 13.47
CA ASN A 551 -21.06 10.58 13.90
C ASN A 551 -19.83 11.50 13.87
N LEU A 552 -18.72 11.11 13.23
CA LEU A 552 -17.52 11.94 13.09
C LEU A 552 -17.66 13.05 12.04
N SER A 553 -18.69 12.99 11.19
CA SER A 553 -19.05 14.04 10.24
C SER A 553 -20.43 14.60 10.55
N ARG A 554 -20.49 15.81 11.10
CA ARG A 554 -21.76 16.50 11.39
C ARG A 554 -21.61 18.02 11.38
N THR A 555 -22.73 18.72 11.29
CA THR A 555 -22.80 20.16 11.56
C THR A 555 -22.92 20.35 13.07
N LEU A 556 -22.24 21.35 13.62
CA LEU A 556 -22.29 21.71 15.03
C LEU A 556 -23.33 22.82 15.22
N ASP A 557 -22.88 24.08 15.15
CA ASP A 557 -23.70 25.26 15.39
C ASP A 557 -23.65 26.22 14.20
N GLU A 558 -24.73 26.98 14.05
CA GLU A 558 -24.73 28.21 13.24
C GLU A 558 -24.17 29.36 14.09
N VAL A 559 -23.22 30.09 13.52
CA VAL A 559 -22.55 31.21 14.15
C VAL A 559 -23.19 32.50 13.63
N GLN A 560 -23.64 33.36 14.54
CA GLN A 560 -24.02 34.73 14.22
C GLN A 560 -23.58 35.67 15.34
N LEU A 561 -22.68 36.59 15.02
CA LEU A 561 -22.19 37.59 15.97
C LEU A 561 -21.95 38.93 15.30
N THR A 562 -21.82 39.98 16.12
CA THR A 562 -21.47 41.33 15.68
C THR A 562 -20.06 41.64 16.16
N LEU A 563 -19.21 42.15 15.26
CA LEU A 563 -17.84 42.53 15.63
C LEU A 563 -17.82 43.81 16.48
N ASP A 564 -16.87 43.87 17.40
CA ASP A 564 -16.67 45.01 18.31
C ASP A 564 -16.14 46.28 17.61
N ASP A 565 -15.90 47.34 18.38
CA ASP A 565 -15.39 48.63 17.89
C ASP A 565 -14.04 48.54 17.17
N LYS A 566 -13.26 47.49 17.43
CA LYS A 566 -11.98 47.18 16.80
C LYS A 566 -12.10 46.17 15.67
N GLY A 567 -13.32 45.76 15.31
CA GLY A 567 -13.57 44.75 14.28
C GLY A 567 -13.18 43.34 14.73
N ARG A 568 -13.25 43.03 16.03
CA ARG A 568 -12.88 41.72 16.59
C ARG A 568 -14.10 40.96 17.09
N GLY A 569 -13.96 39.64 17.11
CA GLY A 569 -14.93 38.70 17.68
C GLY A 569 -14.27 37.38 18.05
N GLU A 570 -14.98 36.56 18.80
CA GLU A 570 -14.56 35.20 19.15
C GLU A 570 -15.71 34.24 18.85
N VAL A 571 -15.39 33.12 18.21
CA VAL A 571 -16.31 32.01 17.98
C VAL A 571 -15.80 30.83 18.80
N SER A 572 -16.63 30.31 19.69
CA SER A 572 -16.29 29.12 20.47
C SER A 572 -17.41 28.09 20.48
N THR A 573 -17.04 26.82 20.65
CA THR A 573 -17.98 25.71 20.83
C THR A 573 -17.41 24.70 21.81
N GLU A 574 -18.26 24.25 22.73
CA GLU A 574 -17.92 23.26 23.74
C GLU A 574 -17.67 21.89 23.11
N SER A 575 -16.74 21.11 23.68
CA SER A 575 -16.45 19.78 23.15
C SER A 575 -17.63 18.82 23.31
N GLN A 576 -18.05 18.24 22.18
CA GLN A 576 -19.07 17.20 22.06
C GLN A 576 -18.46 15.84 21.67
N TRP A 577 -17.14 15.67 21.84
CA TRP A 577 -16.36 14.50 21.40
C TRP A 577 -15.29 14.10 22.42
N LYS A 578 -15.57 14.31 23.71
CA LYS A 578 -14.62 14.10 24.83
C LYS A 578 -14.04 12.68 24.90
N GLU A 579 -14.82 11.69 24.45
CA GLU A 579 -14.45 10.26 24.44
C GLU A 579 -13.92 9.79 23.08
N THR A 580 -13.59 10.69 22.16
CA THR A 580 -13.07 10.29 20.84
C THR A 580 -11.73 9.55 20.98
N HIS A 581 -11.57 8.48 20.20
CA HIS A 581 -10.32 7.76 20.02
C HIS A 581 -9.65 8.07 18.67
N SER A 582 -10.25 8.96 17.88
CA SER A 582 -9.78 9.34 16.54
C SER A 582 -9.45 10.83 16.46
N PRO A 583 -8.46 11.24 15.65
CA PRO A 583 -8.22 12.64 15.37
C PRO A 583 -9.38 13.26 14.58
N LEU A 584 -9.76 14.46 14.98
CA LEU A 584 -10.85 15.23 14.41
C LEU A 584 -10.37 16.61 14.01
N GLN A 585 -11.19 17.30 13.23
CA GLN A 585 -11.03 18.72 12.95
C GLN A 585 -12.37 19.41 13.06
N VAL A 586 -12.36 20.61 13.65
CA VAL A 586 -13.49 21.54 13.54
C VAL A 586 -13.16 22.56 12.47
N ILE A 587 -14.04 22.65 11.50
CA ILE A 587 -13.96 23.60 10.38
C ILE A 587 -14.94 24.73 10.68
N PHE A 588 -14.42 25.96 10.76
CA PHE A 588 -15.24 27.16 10.78
C PHE A 588 -15.28 27.78 9.37
N GLN A 589 -16.47 27.81 8.77
CA GLN A 589 -16.73 28.54 7.55
C GLN A 589 -17.46 29.84 7.90
N GLY A 590 -16.71 30.93 8.04
CA GLY A 590 -17.20 32.24 8.46
C GLY A 590 -17.34 33.20 7.28
N SER A 591 -18.38 34.02 7.31
CA SER A 591 -18.75 35.01 6.29
C SER A 591 -19.01 36.36 6.96
N LEU A 592 -18.15 37.35 6.67
CA LEU A 592 -18.30 38.71 7.18
C LEU A 592 -19.13 39.53 6.20
N LEU A 593 -20.29 40.03 6.63
CA LEU A 593 -21.23 40.74 5.77
C LEU A 593 -20.88 42.24 5.70
N GLU A 594 -20.80 42.76 4.47
CA GLU A 594 -20.82 44.21 4.21
C GLU A 594 -22.19 44.80 4.60
N SER A 595 -22.28 46.13 4.71
CA SER A 595 -23.55 46.83 4.97
C SER A 595 -24.61 46.56 3.90
N GLY A 596 -24.19 46.25 2.66
CA GLY A 596 -25.07 45.81 1.56
C GLY A 596 -25.45 44.33 1.59
N GLY A 597 -25.05 43.57 2.62
CA GLY A 597 -25.39 42.15 2.79
C GLY A 597 -24.46 41.16 2.05
N ARG A 598 -23.48 41.66 1.29
CA ARG A 598 -22.51 40.81 0.57
C ARG A 598 -21.47 40.22 1.54
N PRO A 599 -21.21 38.90 1.52
CA PRO A 599 -20.24 38.28 2.42
C PRO A 599 -18.80 38.26 1.87
N VAL A 600 -17.83 38.31 2.78
CA VAL A 600 -16.44 37.85 2.58
C VAL A 600 -16.28 36.55 3.35
N THR A 601 -16.19 35.43 2.63
CA THR A 601 -16.15 34.10 3.24
C THR A 601 -14.72 33.61 3.38
N ARG A 602 -14.39 33.03 4.54
CA ARG A 602 -13.10 32.38 4.85
C ARG A 602 -13.34 31.09 5.62
N ARG A 603 -12.37 30.20 5.54
CA ARG A 603 -12.35 28.90 6.25
C ARG A 603 -11.17 28.86 7.21
N ALA A 604 -11.41 28.39 8.43
CA ALA A 604 -10.35 28.05 9.39
C ALA A 604 -10.58 26.63 9.91
N GLU A 605 -9.49 25.95 10.24
CA GLU A 605 -9.50 24.56 10.69
C GLU A 605 -8.79 24.48 12.04
N GLN A 606 -9.37 23.73 12.97
CA GLN A 606 -8.77 23.42 14.26
C GLN A 606 -8.60 21.91 14.37
N ALA A 607 -7.36 21.44 14.37
CA ALA A 607 -7.04 20.04 14.62
C ALA A 607 -7.31 19.67 16.09
N ILE A 608 -7.80 18.46 16.32
CA ILE A 608 -8.07 17.88 17.65
C ILE A 608 -7.49 16.45 17.67
N TRP A 609 -6.59 16.19 18.61
CA TRP A 609 -5.91 14.91 18.74
C TRP A 609 -6.26 14.24 20.07
N PRO A 610 -6.68 12.97 20.09
CA PRO A 610 -7.04 12.27 21.31
C PRO A 610 -5.85 11.92 22.22
N ALA A 611 -4.64 11.95 21.68
CA ALA A 611 -3.39 11.67 22.38
C ALA A 611 -2.23 12.45 21.74
N ASP A 612 -1.06 12.48 22.40
CA ASP A 612 0.15 13.12 21.87
C ASP A 612 0.77 12.39 20.68
N ALA A 613 0.44 11.11 20.50
CA ALA A 613 0.87 10.28 19.37
C ALA A 613 -0.26 9.35 18.92
N LEU A 614 -0.35 9.12 17.61
CA LEU A 614 -1.43 8.37 16.99
C LEU A 614 -0.89 7.25 16.08
N PRO A 615 -1.56 6.08 16.06
CA PRO A 615 -1.28 5.06 15.05
C PRO A 615 -1.79 5.53 13.68
N GLY A 616 -0.95 5.40 12.66
CA GLY A 616 -1.28 5.66 11.26
C GLY A 616 -1.14 4.40 10.42
N ILE A 617 -2.00 4.23 9.42
CA ILE A 617 -2.01 3.07 8.53
C ILE A 617 -1.95 3.55 7.08
N ARG A 618 -1.09 2.95 6.24
CA ARG A 618 -1.06 3.20 4.79
C ARG A 618 -1.18 1.87 4.03
N PRO A 619 -2.16 1.70 3.12
CA PRO A 619 -2.20 0.52 2.25
C PRO A 619 -1.07 0.57 1.21
N GLN A 620 -0.30 -0.50 1.09
CA GLN A 620 0.73 -0.62 0.05
C GLN A 620 0.16 -0.99 -1.33
N PHE A 621 -1.10 -1.40 -1.38
CA PHE A 621 -1.81 -1.82 -2.58
C PHE A 621 -2.56 -0.66 -3.24
N ALA A 622 -2.68 -0.73 -4.56
CA ALA A 622 -3.22 0.37 -5.35
C ALA A 622 -4.72 0.58 -5.14
N SER A 623 -5.12 1.85 -5.06
CA SER A 623 -6.54 2.21 -5.13
C SER A 623 -7.03 2.25 -6.57
N LYS A 624 -8.06 1.47 -6.87
CA LYS A 624 -8.71 1.43 -8.19
C LYS A 624 -10.08 2.10 -8.12
N SER A 625 -10.51 2.65 -9.25
CA SER A 625 -11.86 3.20 -9.39
C SER A 625 -12.87 2.05 -9.41
N VAL A 626 -13.71 1.97 -8.38
CA VAL A 626 -14.77 0.98 -8.25
C VAL A 626 -16.11 1.70 -8.28
N TYR A 627 -17.04 1.17 -9.07
CA TYR A 627 -18.40 1.67 -9.10
C TYR A 627 -19.16 1.20 -7.85
N ASP A 628 -19.66 2.14 -7.06
CA ASP A 628 -20.51 1.85 -5.91
C ASP A 628 -21.97 2.14 -6.26
N TYR A 629 -22.74 1.07 -6.47
CA TYR A 629 -24.17 1.16 -6.79
C TYR A 629 -25.02 1.76 -5.66
N ARG A 630 -24.51 1.81 -4.42
CA ARG A 630 -25.23 2.44 -3.29
C ARG A 630 -25.19 3.96 -3.35
N THR A 631 -24.13 4.52 -3.92
CA THR A 631 -23.92 5.96 -4.05
C THR A 631 -24.06 6.46 -5.49
N ASP A 632 -24.34 5.55 -6.44
CA ASP A 632 -24.43 5.82 -7.89
C ASP A 632 -23.21 6.59 -8.42
N SER A 633 -22.03 6.25 -7.86
CA SER A 633 -20.81 7.00 -8.12
C SER A 633 -19.60 6.07 -8.23
N THR A 634 -18.62 6.48 -9.04
CA THR A 634 -17.34 5.78 -9.11
C THR A 634 -16.39 6.39 -8.10
N VAL A 635 -15.94 5.60 -7.13
CA VAL A 635 -15.04 6.04 -6.07
C VAL A 635 -13.73 5.26 -6.16
N LYS A 636 -12.61 5.96 -5.97
CA LYS A 636 -11.29 5.32 -5.90
C LYS A 636 -11.13 4.69 -4.52
N GLN A 637 -10.99 3.38 -4.45
CA GLN A 637 -10.89 2.61 -3.21
C GLN A 637 -9.67 1.69 -3.24
N PRO A 638 -8.94 1.50 -2.12
CA PRO A 638 -7.83 0.56 -2.03
C PRO A 638 -8.36 -0.86 -2.21
N ILE A 639 -7.83 -1.61 -3.19
CA ILE A 639 -8.28 -2.97 -3.47
C ILE A 639 -7.13 -3.96 -3.57
N VAL A 640 -7.41 -5.21 -3.19
CA VAL A 640 -6.49 -6.34 -3.29
C VAL A 640 -7.24 -7.53 -3.90
N ASP A 641 -6.55 -8.40 -4.63
CA ASP A 641 -7.16 -9.58 -5.24
C ASP A 641 -7.68 -10.55 -4.15
N GLU A 642 -8.83 -11.18 -4.40
CA GLU A 642 -9.43 -12.14 -3.48
C GLU A 642 -8.46 -13.30 -3.18
N GLY A 643 -8.37 -13.70 -1.90
CA GLY A 643 -7.50 -14.79 -1.44
C GLY A 643 -6.01 -14.44 -1.32
N SER A 644 -5.60 -13.22 -1.70
CA SER A 644 -4.23 -12.72 -1.57
C SER A 644 -3.99 -11.94 -0.25
N ASN A 645 -2.72 -11.74 0.12
CA ASN A 645 -2.35 -10.98 1.32
C ASN A 645 -2.48 -9.47 1.06
N ALA A 646 -3.04 -8.73 2.03
CA ALA A 646 -3.06 -7.27 2.01
C ALA A 646 -1.94 -6.72 2.90
N ALA A 647 -1.01 -5.96 2.31
CA ALA A 647 0.11 -5.36 3.03
C ALA A 647 -0.18 -3.91 3.42
N PHE A 648 0.21 -3.53 4.64
CA PHE A 648 0.03 -2.20 5.20
C PHE A 648 1.32 -1.74 5.88
N ASP A 649 1.63 -0.46 5.74
CA ASP A 649 2.59 0.22 6.61
C ASP A 649 1.87 0.71 7.87
N ILE A 650 2.51 0.55 9.03
CA ILE A 650 2.00 1.02 10.32
C ILE A 650 3.06 1.91 10.96
N VAL A 651 2.64 3.07 11.43
CA VAL A 651 3.49 4.05 12.14
C VAL A 651 2.83 4.48 13.44
N TYR A 652 3.63 4.91 14.41
CA TYR A 652 3.15 5.60 15.60
C TYR A 652 3.79 6.99 15.65
N SER A 653 3.05 7.99 15.16
CA SER A 653 3.59 9.35 14.91
C SER A 653 3.18 10.32 16.01
N GLU A 654 4.14 11.10 16.50
CA GLU A 654 3.92 12.13 17.51
C GLU A 654 3.37 13.43 16.90
N ARG A 655 2.77 14.27 17.75
CA ARG A 655 2.22 15.61 17.46
C ARG A 655 3.29 16.63 17.04
N LYS A 656 4.57 16.30 17.17
CA LYS A 656 5.72 17.10 16.76
C LYS A 656 6.50 16.35 15.66
N ALA A 657 5.98 16.37 14.44
CA ALA A 657 6.77 16.05 13.25
C ALA A 657 6.65 17.23 12.29
#